data_AF-A0A2M7UW70-F1
#
_entry.id   AF-A0A2M7UW70-F1
#
_cell.length_a   1.000
_cell.length_b   1.000
_cell.length_c   1.000
_cell.angle_alpha   90.00
_cell.angle_beta   90.00
_cell.angle_gamma   90.00
#
_symmetry.space_group_name_H-M   'P 1'
#
loop_
_entity.id
_entity.type
_entity.pdbx_description
1 polymer ?
#
loop_
_entity_poly.entity_id
_entity_poly.type
_entity_poly.pdbx_seq_one_letter_code
_entity_poly.pdbx_strand_id
1 'polypeptide(L)'
;GFIGTNVAANHLKKGDKVIAFDNLYRVGTPENLKWLKKQKGKFIFVKGDIRNDKKLLETFKKYKPNLVYHFAAQSIPENIYVPVQSTPKVGTRTITFGELWKRELRKNSPEKAQKGEVIFLKGNQVKALSFLNGGQWAPIKAIYRHWYDGKIVKLNQKWGVIEATPNHSIYSANLELSNPKENPELLTVRNINLVRGRKNKADKKLLEILAAYITEGCATVTKKRDHHIEISQKDKEWLENIQKAVKKVFGVKGWVFLQNKTKSHWVFVCSNKNLFNYLIKNCGRHSYQKFFPDWIFDLNPEYQEFFWQKLLEGDGTKDGRYKTTSYKLANQISLLLSLLNKKFTVFESEPKNKKWKTAWEFKTDKDFHYGLNQRKKKEVNYKGWVYDLEINPTHNFVCGIGNIVCHNTTMVTSVTNPREDFEINAFGSFNVLEAMRKTRCKAPAIYSSTNKVMGELLYIPIVEREKRYDYRDIKGINESFPLDFHGPYGCCYSAETDILTDNGWKKFYELLPNDMVLTYNIERKVAEYQTPTRHFAYHYSGKMYVQKNRRLNTCVTPNHKMLVSWDCDHNGLERPHLVEAQKIKGKPMAYLLAAKVREGENHTKFILPKVRPKKNKWHFRERSIPMENWLPFLGWYLSEGNCYEDLNTGGCSVTLTTCYRTEEAVRTLRAIGPSPCVKKHHVTATSKQLYEYVKRFGKSHNKYIPQEIKNLSQKYLTILLKSLLDGDGNKHSKNGWKYTTVSKKLADDVQEIAIKCGMTARVFLDKEGFYRVYINTTRTAQCNLDQDRSEWVDYNGMVYSVEVPNSVVMVRQNGCAYFSGNSKGAGDQYWLDYARIYGLNTIVFRQSGIYGPHQFGIEEQGWLAWFCNALLFDKPVTIFGDGKQVRDVLYVDDLLRAFNLAFKNIKKTRGNAYNIGGGPQFTLSIWELFAILEKLAGKKYNYSFSSWRPGDQKVYISDVSKAKKDFGWSPTVSPKEGVKNLYNWISQNHHLIERAGVFKSR
;
A
#
# COMPACT_ATOMS: atom_id res chain seq x y z
N GLY A 1 -7.71 -16.44 20.87
CA GLY A 1 -6.25 -16.10 20.91
C GLY A 1 -5.56 -16.57 22.20
N PHE A 2 -4.23 -16.41 22.37
CA PHE A 2 -3.49 -16.97 23.53
C PHE A 2 -3.84 -16.32 24.88
N ILE A 3 -3.97 -14.99 24.94
CA ILE A 3 -4.43 -14.28 26.16
C ILE A 3 -5.78 -14.85 26.60
N GLY A 4 -6.76 -14.91 25.68
CA GLY A 4 -8.06 -15.54 25.92
C GLY A 4 -8.00 -17.02 26.33
N THR A 5 -6.92 -17.74 25.99
CA THR A 5 -6.72 -19.14 26.40
C THR A 5 -6.36 -19.20 27.89
N ASN A 6 -5.38 -18.40 28.32
CA ASN A 6 -4.96 -18.33 29.72
C ASN A 6 -6.05 -17.71 30.61
N VAL A 7 -6.79 -16.70 30.12
CA VAL A 7 -7.97 -16.13 30.79
C VAL A 7 -9.05 -17.21 30.99
N ALA A 8 -9.42 -17.95 29.95
CA ALA A 8 -10.42 -19.01 30.05
C ALA A 8 -9.97 -20.12 31.03
N ALA A 9 -8.71 -20.54 30.99
CA ALA A 9 -8.17 -21.53 31.91
C ALA A 9 -8.19 -21.06 33.38
N ASN A 10 -7.83 -19.81 33.64
CA ASN A 10 -7.86 -19.21 34.99
C ASN A 10 -9.29 -19.13 35.56
N HIS A 11 -10.28 -18.83 34.72
CA HIS A 11 -11.69 -18.86 35.11
C HIS A 11 -12.20 -20.30 35.34
N LEU A 12 -11.88 -21.25 34.45
CA LEU A 12 -12.24 -22.67 34.64
C LEU A 12 -11.65 -23.25 35.94
N LYS A 13 -10.39 -22.92 36.28
CA LYS A 13 -9.75 -23.29 37.55
C LYS A 13 -10.46 -22.76 38.79
N LYS A 14 -11.20 -21.65 38.69
CA LYS A 14 -12.03 -21.07 39.78
C LYS A 14 -13.45 -21.66 39.83
N GLY A 15 -13.80 -22.57 38.92
CA GLY A 15 -15.16 -23.10 38.76
C GLY A 15 -16.09 -22.24 37.91
N ASP A 16 -15.61 -21.12 37.36
CA ASP A 16 -16.43 -20.21 36.55
C ASP A 16 -16.93 -20.88 35.26
N LYS A 17 -18.13 -20.48 34.84
CA LYS A 17 -18.67 -20.80 33.51
C LYS A 17 -18.18 -19.77 32.49
N VAL A 18 -17.32 -20.19 31.56
CA VAL A 18 -16.76 -19.30 30.53
C VAL A 18 -17.30 -19.64 29.14
N ILE A 19 -17.69 -18.59 28.41
CA ILE A 19 -18.19 -18.64 27.03
C ILE A 19 -17.16 -17.99 26.12
N ALA A 20 -16.52 -18.78 25.26
CA ALA A 20 -15.57 -18.30 24.26
C ALA A 20 -16.26 -18.08 22.91
N PHE A 21 -16.38 -16.81 22.49
CA PHE A 21 -16.83 -16.41 21.14
C PHE A 21 -15.61 -16.01 20.31
N ASP A 22 -15.20 -16.87 19.37
CA ASP A 22 -13.99 -16.69 18.55
C ASP A 22 -14.22 -17.38 17.18
N ASN A 23 -13.66 -16.82 16.10
CA ASN A 23 -13.75 -17.39 14.74
C ASN A 23 -12.60 -18.38 14.44
N LEU A 24 -11.60 -18.45 15.34
CA LEU A 24 -10.35 -19.22 15.25
C LEU A 24 -9.39 -18.74 14.16
N TYR A 25 -9.36 -17.43 13.90
CA TYR A 25 -8.54 -16.81 12.85
C TYR A 25 -7.01 -16.95 13.06
N ARG A 26 -6.51 -16.80 14.29
CA ARG A 26 -5.05 -16.83 14.56
C ARG A 26 -4.50 -18.26 14.66
N VAL A 27 -3.25 -18.46 14.23
CA VAL A 27 -2.49 -19.73 14.31
C VAL A 27 -2.50 -20.28 15.75
N GLY A 28 -2.53 -21.62 15.89
CA GLY A 28 -2.57 -22.31 17.18
C GLY A 28 -3.90 -22.24 17.95
N THR A 29 -4.83 -21.35 17.59
CA THR A 29 -6.14 -21.26 18.27
C THR A 29 -6.98 -22.55 18.22
N PRO A 30 -6.94 -23.42 17.18
CA PRO A 30 -7.61 -24.71 17.21
C PRO A 30 -7.03 -25.69 18.26
N GLU A 31 -5.72 -25.71 18.46
CA GLU A 31 -5.09 -26.57 19.49
C GLU A 31 -5.37 -26.02 20.90
N ASN A 32 -5.33 -24.70 21.09
CA ASN A 32 -5.76 -24.08 22.34
C ASN A 32 -7.24 -24.37 22.65
N LEU A 33 -8.13 -24.39 21.66
CA LEU A 33 -9.52 -24.80 21.84
C LEU A 33 -9.65 -26.28 22.23
N LYS A 34 -8.88 -27.18 21.61
CA LYS A 34 -8.83 -28.61 22.00
C LYS A 34 -8.35 -28.78 23.44
N TRP A 35 -7.34 -28.01 23.86
CA TRP A 35 -6.80 -28.05 25.21
C TRP A 35 -7.76 -27.45 26.25
N LEU A 36 -8.45 -26.35 25.94
CA LEU A 36 -9.48 -25.75 26.81
C LEU A 36 -10.65 -26.72 27.07
N LYS A 37 -11.10 -27.43 26.03
CA LYS A 37 -12.15 -28.46 26.15
C LYS A 37 -11.78 -29.65 27.04
N LYS A 38 -10.51 -29.81 27.42
CA LYS A 38 -10.03 -30.85 28.36
C LYS A 38 -9.88 -30.35 29.81
N GLN A 39 -10.04 -29.05 30.07
CA GLN A 39 -9.93 -28.51 31.42
C GLN A 39 -11.20 -28.80 32.23
N LYS A 40 -11.06 -29.04 33.54
CA LYS A 40 -12.20 -29.16 34.46
C LYS A 40 -12.94 -27.81 34.53
N GLY A 41 -14.28 -27.82 34.41
CA GLY A 41 -15.12 -26.62 34.50
C GLY A 41 -16.17 -26.53 33.38
N LYS A 42 -17.01 -25.50 33.40
CA LYS A 42 -18.13 -25.32 32.45
C LYS A 42 -17.73 -24.44 31.26
N PHE A 43 -16.96 -25.01 30.32
CA PHE A 43 -16.53 -24.32 29.09
C PHE A 43 -17.54 -24.44 27.95
N ILE A 44 -17.90 -23.31 27.32
CA ILE A 44 -18.76 -23.26 26.13
C ILE A 44 -18.02 -22.52 25.01
N PHE A 45 -17.98 -23.11 23.80
CA PHE A 45 -17.44 -22.47 22.60
C PHE A 45 -18.55 -22.11 21.62
N VAL A 46 -18.58 -20.85 21.18
CA VAL A 46 -19.51 -20.32 20.18
C VAL A 46 -18.69 -19.83 18.99
N LYS A 47 -18.65 -20.61 17.90
CA LYS A 47 -17.98 -20.17 16.67
C LYS A 47 -18.72 -18.98 16.06
N GLY A 48 -18.09 -17.82 16.01
CA GLY A 48 -18.70 -16.58 15.51
C GLY A 48 -17.66 -15.49 15.24
N ASP A 49 -18.04 -14.52 14.41
CA ASP A 49 -17.22 -13.35 14.09
C ASP A 49 -17.94 -12.11 14.64
N ILE A 50 -17.21 -11.20 15.29
CA ILE A 50 -17.79 -10.02 15.97
C ILE A 50 -18.33 -8.97 14.98
N ARG A 51 -18.01 -9.09 13.68
CA ARG A 51 -18.67 -8.34 12.60
C ARG A 51 -20.15 -8.71 12.43
N ASN A 52 -20.58 -9.88 12.93
CA ASN A 52 -21.97 -10.30 12.93
C ASN A 52 -22.65 -9.93 14.27
N ASP A 53 -23.30 -8.77 14.28
CA ASP A 53 -23.98 -8.24 15.46
C ASP A 53 -25.11 -9.16 15.96
N LYS A 54 -25.90 -9.76 15.05
CA LYS A 54 -27.04 -10.63 15.39
C LYS A 54 -26.61 -11.83 16.23
N LYS A 55 -25.62 -12.60 15.80
CA LYS A 55 -25.16 -13.80 16.53
C LYS A 55 -24.47 -13.44 17.85
N LEU A 56 -23.80 -12.29 17.90
CA LEU A 56 -23.21 -11.76 19.12
C LEU A 56 -24.31 -11.35 20.12
N LEU A 57 -25.34 -10.63 19.67
CA LEU A 57 -26.50 -10.22 20.45
C LEU A 57 -27.30 -11.44 20.98
N GLU A 58 -27.51 -12.46 20.14
CA GLU A 58 -28.09 -13.75 20.55
C GLU A 58 -27.27 -14.42 21.65
N THR A 59 -25.93 -14.39 21.54
CA THR A 59 -25.01 -14.95 22.55
C THR A 59 -25.12 -14.19 23.87
N PHE A 60 -25.16 -12.85 23.85
CA PHE A 60 -25.39 -12.03 25.04
C PHE A 60 -26.77 -12.28 25.67
N LYS A 61 -27.84 -12.33 24.87
CA LYS A 61 -29.20 -12.64 25.35
C LYS A 61 -29.29 -14.02 26.00
N LYS A 62 -28.67 -15.04 25.40
CA LYS A 62 -28.71 -16.44 25.87
C LYS A 62 -27.88 -16.69 27.14
N TYR A 63 -26.68 -16.11 27.23
CA TYR A 63 -25.73 -16.43 28.30
C TYR A 63 -25.58 -15.36 29.39
N LYS A 64 -26.08 -14.13 29.18
CA LYS A 64 -26.11 -13.02 30.15
C LYS A 64 -24.80 -12.89 30.96
N PRO A 65 -23.65 -12.70 30.29
CA PRO A 65 -22.33 -12.80 30.92
C PRO A 65 -22.13 -11.76 32.04
N ASN A 66 -21.52 -12.17 33.15
CA ASN A 66 -21.22 -11.29 34.29
C ASN A 66 -19.89 -10.53 34.15
N LEU A 67 -18.98 -11.01 33.29
CA LEU A 67 -17.71 -10.38 32.91
C LEU A 67 -17.54 -10.51 31.39
N VAL A 68 -16.95 -9.50 30.74
CA VAL A 68 -16.72 -9.49 29.29
C VAL A 68 -15.25 -9.21 28.97
N TYR A 69 -14.66 -10.04 28.12
CA TYR A 69 -13.28 -9.88 27.66
C TYR A 69 -13.23 -9.78 26.13
N HIS A 70 -12.75 -8.65 25.61
CA HIS A 70 -12.61 -8.44 24.17
C HIS A 70 -11.14 -8.51 23.73
N PHE A 71 -10.76 -9.68 23.19
CA PHE A 71 -9.41 -10.00 22.68
C PHE A 71 -9.35 -10.08 21.15
N ALA A 72 -10.40 -9.69 20.44
CA ALA A 72 -10.49 -9.88 18.99
C ALA A 72 -9.92 -8.69 18.18
N ALA A 73 -9.36 -7.67 18.84
CA ALA A 73 -8.52 -6.68 18.19
C ALA A 73 -7.34 -7.35 17.46
N GLN A 74 -7.05 -6.88 16.25
CA GLN A 74 -5.88 -7.26 15.47
C GLN A 74 -4.73 -6.29 15.72
N SER A 75 -3.56 -6.88 15.93
CA SER A 75 -2.27 -6.19 15.95
C SER A 75 -1.72 -6.17 14.53
N ILE A 76 -1.13 -5.05 14.10
CA ILE A 76 -0.44 -4.94 12.80
C ILE A 76 0.61 -6.08 12.69
N PRO A 77 0.54 -6.98 11.68
CA PRO A 77 1.54 -8.04 11.52
C PRO A 77 2.85 -7.52 10.94
N GLU A 78 3.98 -8.05 11.43
CA GLU A 78 5.33 -7.67 10.99
C GLU A 78 5.77 -8.41 9.70
N ASN A 79 5.23 -7.97 8.55
CA ASN A 79 5.53 -8.44 7.17
C ASN A 79 4.86 -9.76 6.71
N ILE A 80 4.99 -10.08 5.41
CA ILE A 80 4.98 -11.39 4.70
C ILE A 80 4.85 -11.14 3.16
N TYR A 81 5.06 -12.17 2.33
CA TYR A 81 4.49 -12.47 0.97
C TYR A 81 5.54 -12.63 -0.14
N VAL A 82 5.42 -13.62 -1.06
CA VAL A 82 6.22 -13.70 -2.33
C VAL A 82 5.88 -14.78 -3.46
N PRO A 83 6.40 -14.72 -4.72
CA PRO A 83 5.87 -15.97 -6.08
C PRO A 83 6.40 -17.45 -6.14
N VAL A 84 6.34 -18.21 -7.28
CA VAL A 84 6.15 -19.73 -7.32
C VAL A 84 6.71 -20.63 -8.48
N GLN A 85 7.08 -21.91 -8.16
CA GLN A 85 7.27 -23.17 -8.94
C GLN A 85 7.73 -24.37 -8.03
N SER A 86 7.28 -25.63 -8.24
CA SER A 86 7.25 -26.72 -7.23
C SER A 86 8.13 -28.00 -7.39
N THR A 87 8.58 -28.59 -6.26
CA THR A 87 9.04 -30.01 -6.07
C THR A 87 8.90 -30.46 -4.58
N PRO A 88 8.96 -31.76 -4.18
CA PRO A 88 9.26 -32.98 -4.95
C PRO A 88 8.35 -34.22 -4.72
N LYS A 89 8.01 -34.94 -5.82
CA LYS A 89 8.14 -36.42 -5.98
C LYS A 89 7.57 -36.84 -7.34
N VAL A 90 8.40 -37.44 -8.19
CA VAL A 90 8.08 -38.13 -9.46
C VAL A 90 7.19 -37.35 -10.44
N GLY A 91 7.79 -36.72 -11.45
CA GLY A 91 7.07 -36.19 -12.62
C GLY A 91 6.62 -34.74 -12.47
N THR A 92 7.57 -33.83 -12.35
CA THR A 92 7.36 -32.37 -12.31
C THR A 92 6.70 -31.84 -13.61
N ARG A 93 6.12 -30.62 -13.61
CA ARG A 93 5.69 -29.89 -14.82
C ARG A 93 5.72 -28.37 -14.61
N THR A 94 6.20 -27.62 -15.61
CA THR A 94 6.25 -26.16 -15.62
C THR A 94 4.86 -25.65 -15.96
N ILE A 95 4.33 -24.80 -15.11
CA ILE A 95 2.92 -24.40 -15.09
C ILE A 95 2.88 -22.88 -14.95
N THR A 96 2.32 -22.20 -15.93
CA THR A 96 2.07 -20.74 -15.88
C THR A 96 0.97 -20.42 -14.88
N PHE A 97 0.90 -19.19 -14.38
CA PHE A 97 -0.16 -18.71 -13.46
C PHE A 97 -1.58 -19.13 -13.89
N GLY A 98 -1.93 -18.95 -15.16
CA GLY A 98 -3.23 -19.33 -15.72
C GLY A 98 -3.45 -20.84 -15.86
N GLU A 99 -2.39 -21.65 -16.00
CA GLU A 99 -2.49 -23.11 -15.93
C GLU A 99 -2.64 -23.58 -14.46
N LEU A 100 -1.95 -22.94 -13.51
CA LEU A 100 -2.04 -23.25 -12.07
C LEU A 100 -3.45 -22.99 -11.56
N TRP A 101 -3.98 -21.80 -11.85
CA TRP A 101 -5.35 -21.40 -11.48
C TRP A 101 -6.41 -22.37 -12.03
N LYS A 102 -6.26 -22.79 -13.29
CA LYS A 102 -7.14 -23.80 -13.93
C LYS A 102 -6.99 -25.21 -13.34
N ARG A 103 -5.84 -25.54 -12.76
CA ARG A 103 -5.60 -26.86 -12.12
C ARG A 103 -6.35 -26.96 -10.79
N GLU A 104 -6.28 -25.92 -9.97
CA GLU A 104 -6.88 -25.90 -8.63
C GLU A 104 -8.41 -25.67 -8.65
N LEU A 105 -8.95 -24.92 -9.62
CA LEU A 105 -10.40 -24.65 -9.74
C LEU A 105 -11.14 -25.58 -10.72
N ARG A 106 -11.00 -26.89 -10.55
CA ARG A 106 -11.51 -27.91 -11.50
C ARG A 106 -13.05 -28.09 -11.56
N LYS A 107 -13.86 -27.10 -11.16
CA LYS A 107 -15.34 -27.21 -11.09
C LYS A 107 -16.19 -25.96 -11.47
N ASN A 108 -15.62 -24.80 -11.85
CA ASN A 108 -16.42 -23.64 -12.26
C ASN A 108 -15.84 -22.89 -13.48
N SER A 109 -16.72 -22.38 -14.33
CA SER A 109 -16.37 -21.74 -15.62
C SER A 109 -15.66 -20.38 -15.44
N PRO A 110 -14.79 -19.95 -16.39
CA PRO A 110 -13.99 -18.72 -16.24
C PRO A 110 -14.78 -17.40 -16.15
N GLU A 111 -16.06 -17.41 -16.51
CA GLU A 111 -16.87 -16.23 -16.83
C GLU A 111 -17.69 -15.69 -15.64
N LYS A 112 -17.69 -16.37 -14.48
CA LYS A 112 -18.45 -15.99 -13.27
C LYS A 112 -17.57 -15.50 -12.10
N ALA A 113 -16.36 -15.02 -12.39
CA ALA A 113 -15.42 -14.55 -11.38
C ALA A 113 -15.74 -13.13 -10.88
N GLN A 114 -15.59 -12.89 -9.58
CA GLN A 114 -15.83 -11.58 -8.97
C GLN A 114 -14.56 -10.69 -8.99
N LYS A 115 -14.71 -9.40 -8.67
CA LYS A 115 -13.58 -8.44 -8.64
C LYS A 115 -12.67 -8.70 -7.43
N GLY A 116 -11.67 -9.55 -7.64
CA GLY A 116 -10.60 -9.84 -6.67
C GLY A 116 -10.85 -11.14 -5.92
N GLU A 117 -10.08 -12.18 -6.24
CA GLU A 117 -10.24 -13.53 -5.68
C GLU A 117 -8.92 -14.03 -5.10
N VAL A 118 -8.99 -14.73 -3.97
CA VAL A 118 -7.84 -15.29 -3.24
C VAL A 118 -8.08 -16.77 -2.98
N ILE A 119 -7.09 -17.61 -3.29
CA ILE A 119 -7.12 -19.07 -3.05
C ILE A 119 -6.00 -19.43 -2.09
N PHE A 120 -6.35 -19.92 -0.91
CA PHE A 120 -5.41 -20.53 0.03
C PHE A 120 -5.16 -22.00 -0.32
N LEU A 121 -3.89 -22.41 -0.42
CA LEU A 121 -3.50 -23.76 -0.82
C LEU A 121 -3.18 -24.63 0.40
N LYS A 122 -3.62 -25.89 0.39
CA LYS A 122 -3.47 -26.82 1.52
C LYS A 122 -2.22 -27.68 1.40
N GLY A 123 -1.12 -27.23 1.99
CA GLY A 123 0.08 -28.03 2.28
C GLY A 123 1.19 -27.96 1.23
N ASN A 124 2.21 -28.82 1.36
CA ASN A 124 3.46 -28.80 0.56
C ASN A 124 3.29 -29.19 -0.93
N GLN A 125 2.07 -29.15 -1.47
CA GLN A 125 1.75 -29.66 -2.81
C GLN A 125 2.36 -28.82 -3.95
N VAL A 126 2.71 -27.57 -3.68
CA VAL A 126 3.36 -26.66 -4.62
C VAL A 126 4.38 -25.78 -3.85
N LYS A 127 5.47 -25.36 -4.50
CA LYS A 127 6.55 -24.54 -3.91
C LYS A 127 6.96 -23.40 -4.86
N ALA A 128 8.12 -22.79 -4.64
CA ALA A 128 8.63 -21.59 -5.26
C ALA A 128 10.15 -21.53 -5.36
N LEU A 129 10.68 -21.16 -6.52
CA LEU A 129 12.07 -20.70 -6.60
C LEU A 129 12.14 -19.28 -6.03
N SER A 130 12.96 -19.12 -4.99
CA SER A 130 13.17 -17.86 -4.27
C SER A 130 14.65 -17.51 -4.18
N PHE A 131 14.96 -16.22 -4.09
CA PHE A 131 16.31 -15.68 -3.97
C PHE A 131 16.83 -15.78 -2.53
N LEU A 132 17.09 -17.01 -2.10
CA LEU A 132 17.86 -17.31 -0.89
C LEU A 132 19.08 -18.15 -1.31
N ASN A 133 20.28 -17.73 -0.90
CA ASN A 133 21.55 -18.40 -1.22
C ASN A 133 21.70 -18.73 -2.72
N GLY A 134 21.34 -17.78 -3.59
CA GLY A 134 21.36 -17.92 -5.06
C GLY A 134 20.08 -18.50 -5.68
N GLY A 135 19.36 -19.38 -4.97
CA GLY A 135 18.10 -19.96 -5.45
C GLY A 135 17.66 -21.20 -4.67
N GLN A 136 16.49 -21.18 -4.02
CA GLN A 136 15.95 -22.31 -3.24
C GLN A 136 14.43 -22.50 -3.36
N TRP A 137 13.95 -23.74 -3.17
CA TRP A 137 12.56 -24.20 -3.33
C TRP A 137 11.71 -24.14 -2.03
N ALA A 138 10.82 -23.15 -1.86
CA ALA A 138 10.02 -22.90 -0.64
C ALA A 138 8.48 -22.92 -0.88
N PRO A 139 7.61 -23.34 0.06
CA PRO A 139 6.18 -23.65 -0.19
C PRO A 139 5.29 -22.43 -0.52
N ILE A 140 4.26 -22.60 -1.37
CA ILE A 140 3.18 -21.60 -1.49
C ILE A 140 2.21 -21.69 -0.30
N LYS A 141 1.61 -20.57 0.08
CA LYS A 141 0.45 -20.45 0.99
C LYS A 141 -0.82 -19.94 0.28
N ALA A 142 -0.73 -19.00 -0.67
CA ALA A 142 -1.88 -18.42 -1.38
C ALA A 142 -1.60 -18.06 -2.86
N ILE A 143 -2.67 -17.94 -3.66
CA ILE A 143 -2.71 -17.33 -5.00
C ILE A 143 -3.73 -16.19 -5.01
N TYR A 144 -3.34 -15.04 -5.54
CA TYR A 144 -4.18 -13.88 -5.80
C TYR A 144 -4.47 -13.76 -7.29
N ARG A 145 -5.71 -13.44 -7.64
CA ARG A 145 -6.11 -13.11 -9.01
C ARG A 145 -7.05 -11.91 -9.01
N HIS A 146 -6.76 -10.91 -9.85
CA HIS A 146 -7.70 -9.82 -10.10
C HIS A 146 -7.71 -9.42 -11.58
N TRP A 147 -8.83 -8.85 -12.01
CA TRP A 147 -8.97 -8.34 -13.37
C TRP A 147 -8.30 -6.96 -13.44
N TYR A 148 -7.40 -6.79 -14.40
CA TYR A 148 -6.71 -5.54 -14.68
C TYR A 148 -7.11 -5.03 -16.07
N ASP A 149 -7.42 -3.74 -16.15
CA ASP A 149 -7.78 -3.03 -17.37
C ASP A 149 -7.07 -1.68 -17.33
N GLY A 150 -5.91 -1.60 -17.99
CA GLY A 150 -4.97 -0.49 -17.83
C GLY A 150 -3.61 -0.76 -18.48
N LYS A 151 -2.63 0.08 -18.19
CA LYS A 151 -1.26 -0.09 -18.71
C LYS A 151 -0.45 -1.04 -17.84
N ILE A 152 0.15 -2.07 -18.40
CA ILE A 152 1.28 -2.79 -17.78
C ILE A 152 2.60 -2.21 -18.27
N VAL A 153 3.65 -2.33 -17.45
CA VAL A 153 5.02 -2.03 -17.84
C VAL A 153 5.69 -3.33 -18.26
N LYS A 154 6.21 -3.34 -19.48
CA LYS A 154 7.12 -4.37 -19.97
C LYS A 154 8.55 -3.87 -19.89
N LEU A 155 9.40 -4.62 -19.17
CA LEU A 155 10.84 -4.40 -19.11
C LEU A 155 11.55 -5.52 -19.88
N ASN A 156 12.49 -5.12 -20.74
CA ASN A 156 13.30 -6.01 -21.58
C ASN A 156 14.78 -5.56 -21.47
N GLN A 157 15.62 -6.46 -20.96
CA GLN A 157 17.02 -6.20 -20.61
C GLN A 157 17.86 -7.46 -20.90
N LYS A 158 19.19 -7.33 -21.00
CA LYS A 158 20.15 -8.43 -21.22
C LYS A 158 19.84 -9.71 -20.46
N TRP A 159 19.41 -9.55 -19.22
CA TRP A 159 19.24 -10.60 -18.25
C TRP A 159 17.84 -11.21 -18.28
N GLY A 160 16.82 -10.51 -18.76
CA GLY A 160 15.44 -11.02 -18.73
C GLY A 160 14.37 -10.08 -19.24
N VAL A 161 13.15 -10.62 -19.32
CA VAL A 161 11.94 -9.93 -19.76
C VAL A 161 10.79 -10.22 -18.78
N ILE A 162 10.18 -9.15 -18.27
CA ILE A 162 9.04 -9.18 -17.35
C ILE A 162 7.94 -8.22 -17.81
N GLU A 163 6.70 -8.65 -17.63
CA GLU A 163 5.49 -7.85 -17.78
C GLU A 163 4.81 -7.74 -16.41
N ALA A 164 4.67 -6.52 -15.88
CA ALA A 164 4.18 -6.27 -14.52
C ALA A 164 3.26 -5.04 -14.46
N THR A 165 2.38 -4.96 -13.46
CA THR A 165 1.58 -3.74 -13.25
C THR A 165 2.47 -2.58 -12.77
N PRO A 166 2.13 -1.30 -13.05
CA PRO A 166 3.05 -0.17 -12.83
C PRO A 166 3.23 0.26 -11.37
N ASN A 167 2.82 -0.58 -10.43
CA ASN A 167 2.92 -0.42 -8.98
C ASN A 167 3.42 -1.73 -8.29
N HIS A 168 3.73 -2.79 -9.05
CA HIS A 168 4.33 -4.02 -8.49
C HIS A 168 5.78 -3.75 -8.05
N SER A 169 6.30 -4.51 -7.08
CA SER A 169 7.66 -4.32 -6.56
C SER A 169 8.60 -5.36 -7.18
N ILE A 170 9.75 -4.92 -7.70
CA ILE A 170 10.77 -5.79 -8.30
C ILE A 170 12.14 -5.45 -7.72
N TYR A 171 13.05 -6.43 -7.68
CA TYR A 171 14.39 -6.19 -7.14
C TYR A 171 15.31 -5.58 -8.20
N SER A 172 15.98 -4.49 -7.82
CA SER A 172 17.12 -3.94 -8.56
C SER A 172 18.33 -4.87 -8.45
N ALA A 173 19.24 -4.83 -9.41
CA ALA A 173 20.51 -5.57 -9.36
C ALA A 173 21.37 -5.22 -8.12
N ASN A 174 21.12 -4.08 -7.46
CA ASN A 174 21.75 -3.69 -6.19
C ASN A 174 21.03 -4.28 -4.96
N LEU A 175 20.05 -5.18 -5.14
CA LEU A 175 19.17 -5.77 -4.12
C LEU A 175 18.12 -4.80 -3.51
N GLU A 176 17.89 -3.63 -4.13
CA GLU A 176 16.89 -2.65 -3.68
C GLU A 176 15.50 -2.98 -4.21
N LEU A 177 14.42 -2.58 -3.52
CA LEU A 177 13.07 -2.63 -4.10
C LEU A 177 12.82 -1.39 -4.96
N SER A 178 12.37 -1.60 -6.20
CA SER A 178 12.05 -0.55 -7.18
C SER A 178 10.77 -0.88 -7.94
N ASN A 179 10.18 0.12 -8.60
CA ASN A 179 8.98 0.00 -9.42
C ASN A 179 9.34 -0.23 -10.90
N PRO A 180 8.64 -1.11 -11.66
CA PRO A 180 8.79 -1.24 -13.11
C PRO A 180 8.84 0.09 -13.89
N LYS A 181 8.09 1.12 -13.47
CA LYS A 181 8.11 2.48 -14.06
C LYS A 181 9.48 3.15 -14.01
N GLU A 182 10.34 2.83 -13.06
CA GLU A 182 11.66 3.45 -12.87
C GLU A 182 12.71 2.89 -13.84
N ASN A 183 12.43 1.76 -14.51
CA ASN A 183 13.38 1.03 -15.37
C ASN A 183 14.70 0.60 -14.64
N PRO A 184 14.62 0.03 -13.42
CA PRO A 184 15.80 -0.46 -12.70
C PRO A 184 16.49 -1.59 -13.48
N GLU A 185 17.80 -1.80 -13.29
CA GLU A 185 18.40 -3.08 -13.72
C GLU A 185 17.85 -4.21 -12.87
N LEU A 186 17.44 -5.31 -13.49
CA LEU A 186 16.72 -6.37 -12.79
C LEU A 186 17.67 -7.39 -12.14
N LEU A 187 17.46 -7.67 -10.86
CA LEU A 187 18.08 -8.82 -10.19
C LEU A 187 17.61 -10.11 -10.86
N THR A 188 18.53 -11.07 -11.09
CA THR A 188 18.19 -12.34 -11.73
C THR A 188 18.93 -13.53 -11.10
N VAL A 189 18.26 -14.68 -10.99
CA VAL A 189 18.87 -15.94 -10.54
C VAL A 189 19.67 -16.58 -11.68
N ARG A 190 20.96 -16.82 -11.43
CA ARG A 190 21.90 -17.44 -12.39
C ARG A 190 22.40 -18.82 -11.96
N ASN A 191 22.44 -19.09 -10.65
CA ASN A 191 22.96 -20.32 -10.07
C ASN A 191 22.00 -20.81 -8.98
N ILE A 192 21.49 -22.04 -9.10
CA ILE A 192 20.50 -22.61 -8.18
C ILE A 192 21.18 -23.66 -7.28
N ASN A 193 21.37 -23.31 -6.00
CA ASN A 193 22.05 -24.14 -5.01
C ASN A 193 21.18 -25.32 -4.54
N LEU A 194 21.11 -26.38 -5.36
CA LEU A 194 20.49 -27.64 -4.98
C LEU A 194 21.40 -28.50 -4.10
N VAL A 195 20.91 -28.89 -2.93
CA VAL A 195 21.44 -30.03 -2.18
C VAL A 195 21.32 -31.27 -3.06
N ARG A 196 22.47 -31.85 -3.46
CA ARG A 196 22.56 -32.86 -4.53
C ARG A 196 22.13 -34.25 -4.05
N GLY A 197 20.82 -34.44 -3.85
CA GLY A 197 20.20 -35.75 -3.62
C GLY A 197 20.38 -36.73 -4.80
N ARG A 198 20.01 -38.00 -4.57
CA ARG A 198 20.11 -39.08 -5.58
C ARG A 198 19.37 -38.70 -6.87
N LYS A 199 19.97 -39.10 -7.99
CA LYS A 199 20.02 -38.30 -9.21
C LYS A 199 19.72 -39.18 -10.43
N ASN A 200 18.73 -38.79 -11.24
CA ASN A 200 18.13 -39.72 -12.20
C ASN A 200 18.92 -39.82 -13.52
N LYS A 201 19.05 -41.06 -14.01
CA LYS A 201 19.49 -41.37 -15.37
C LYS A 201 18.29 -41.39 -16.33
N ALA A 202 18.52 -41.08 -17.60
CA ALA A 202 17.56 -41.27 -18.69
C ALA A 202 18.26 -41.93 -19.89
N ASP A 203 17.49 -42.52 -20.81
CA ASP A 203 18.05 -42.96 -22.09
C ASP A 203 18.43 -41.72 -22.93
N LYS A 204 19.72 -41.63 -23.31
CA LYS A 204 20.21 -40.58 -24.21
C LYS A 204 19.50 -40.59 -25.55
N LYS A 205 19.04 -41.76 -26.04
CA LYS A 205 18.22 -41.84 -27.27
C LYS A 205 16.82 -41.27 -27.10
N LEU A 206 16.21 -41.35 -25.92
CA LEU A 206 14.95 -40.63 -25.66
C LEU A 206 15.18 -39.11 -25.62
N LEU A 207 16.28 -38.65 -25.01
CA LEU A 207 16.65 -37.22 -24.97
C LEU A 207 16.92 -36.64 -26.37
N GLU A 208 17.61 -37.38 -27.23
CA GLU A 208 17.81 -37.04 -28.65
C GLU A 208 16.48 -36.83 -29.39
N ILE A 209 15.55 -37.80 -29.30
CA ILE A 209 14.24 -37.74 -29.96
C ILE A 209 13.42 -36.55 -29.46
N LEU A 210 13.43 -36.31 -28.14
CA LEU A 210 12.72 -35.18 -27.55
C LEU A 210 13.29 -33.85 -28.04
N ALA A 211 14.61 -33.66 -28.00
CA ALA A 211 15.27 -32.43 -28.44
C ALA A 211 15.01 -32.16 -29.93
N ALA A 212 15.25 -33.16 -30.79
CA ALA A 212 15.01 -33.07 -32.23
C ALA A 212 13.55 -32.75 -32.58
N TYR A 213 12.59 -33.29 -31.83
CA TYR A 213 11.18 -32.92 -32.00
C TYR A 213 10.84 -31.54 -31.43
N ILE A 214 11.53 -31.05 -30.40
CA ILE A 214 11.28 -29.72 -29.83
C ILE A 214 11.68 -28.62 -30.79
N THR A 215 12.83 -28.79 -31.44
CA THR A 215 13.38 -27.83 -32.40
C THR A 215 12.68 -27.93 -33.75
N GLU A 216 13.00 -28.98 -34.50
CA GLU A 216 12.68 -29.16 -35.92
C GLU A 216 11.38 -29.96 -36.16
N GLY A 217 10.70 -30.37 -35.07
CA GLY A 217 9.57 -31.30 -35.14
C GLY A 217 8.20 -30.64 -35.32
N CYS A 218 7.45 -31.09 -36.32
CA CYS A 218 6.02 -30.82 -36.48
C CYS A 218 5.18 -32.08 -36.19
N ALA A 219 3.93 -31.90 -35.75
CA ALA A 219 2.96 -32.99 -35.62
C ALA A 219 1.62 -32.66 -36.30
N THR A 220 1.35 -33.36 -37.39
CA THR A 220 0.24 -33.14 -38.32
C THR A 220 -0.77 -34.29 -38.25
N VAL A 221 -2.05 -33.99 -38.52
CA VAL A 221 -3.07 -35.03 -38.72
C VAL A 221 -3.51 -34.91 -40.17
N THR A 222 -3.43 -35.98 -40.94
CA THR A 222 -3.74 -35.97 -42.38
C THR A 222 -5.26 -35.89 -42.59
N LYS A 223 -5.69 -35.60 -43.83
CA LYS A 223 -7.11 -35.70 -44.22
C LYS A 223 -7.68 -37.12 -44.00
N LYS A 224 -6.83 -38.16 -44.02
CA LYS A 224 -7.19 -39.56 -43.75
C LYS A 224 -7.17 -39.92 -42.25
N ARG A 225 -6.92 -38.95 -41.35
CA ARG A 225 -6.77 -39.09 -39.90
C ARG A 225 -5.49 -39.83 -39.45
N ASP A 226 -4.48 -39.96 -40.31
CA ASP A 226 -3.16 -40.48 -39.93
C ASP A 226 -2.43 -39.48 -39.01
N HIS A 227 -1.61 -39.98 -38.10
CA HIS A 227 -0.97 -39.20 -37.04
C HIS A 227 0.53 -39.07 -37.32
N HIS A 228 0.92 -38.03 -38.05
CA HIS A 228 2.26 -37.85 -38.60
C HIS A 228 3.14 -36.98 -37.70
N ILE A 229 4.40 -37.38 -37.60
CA ILE A 229 5.52 -36.61 -37.06
C ILE A 229 6.51 -36.41 -38.20
N GLU A 230 6.97 -35.17 -38.33
CA GLU A 230 7.93 -34.75 -39.34
C GLU A 230 9.04 -33.98 -38.62
N ILE A 231 10.31 -34.33 -38.87
CA ILE A 231 11.49 -33.61 -38.35
C ILE A 231 12.38 -33.28 -39.55
N SER A 232 12.67 -32.00 -39.79
CA SER A 232 13.42 -31.53 -40.95
C SER A 232 14.84 -31.10 -40.56
N GLN A 233 15.85 -31.47 -41.34
CA GLN A 233 17.22 -30.96 -41.14
C GLN A 233 18.04 -31.03 -42.44
N LYS A 234 19.08 -30.20 -42.56
CA LYS A 234 20.04 -30.27 -43.68
C LYS A 234 20.96 -31.48 -43.59
N ASP A 235 21.27 -31.91 -42.37
CA ASP A 235 22.11 -33.07 -42.08
C ASP A 235 21.28 -34.37 -42.20
N LYS A 236 21.67 -35.20 -43.17
CA LYS A 236 21.08 -36.52 -43.42
C LYS A 236 21.48 -37.54 -42.35
N GLU A 237 22.74 -37.53 -41.91
CA GLU A 237 23.26 -38.51 -40.96
C GLU A 237 22.64 -38.29 -39.57
N TRP A 238 22.48 -37.03 -39.18
CA TRP A 238 21.75 -36.65 -37.97
C TRP A 238 20.32 -37.21 -37.98
N LEU A 239 19.57 -37.05 -39.08
CA LEU A 239 18.20 -37.61 -39.19
C LEU A 239 18.17 -39.15 -39.23
N GLU A 240 19.15 -39.80 -39.86
CA GLU A 240 19.29 -41.26 -39.80
C GLU A 240 19.62 -41.74 -38.39
N ASN A 241 20.39 -40.97 -37.62
CA ASN A 241 20.68 -41.27 -36.22
C ASN A 241 19.43 -41.04 -35.33
N ILE A 242 18.59 -40.05 -35.62
CA ILE A 242 17.25 -39.91 -35.01
C ILE A 242 16.30 -41.06 -35.43
N GLN A 243 16.32 -41.50 -36.69
CA GLN A 243 15.55 -42.66 -37.17
C GLN A 243 15.95 -43.94 -36.42
N LYS A 244 17.25 -44.20 -36.25
CA LYS A 244 17.81 -45.31 -35.44
C LYS A 244 17.36 -45.18 -33.98
N ALA A 245 17.37 -43.98 -33.40
CA ALA A 245 16.90 -43.71 -32.05
C ALA A 245 15.39 -44.02 -31.88
N VAL A 246 14.51 -43.50 -32.77
CA VAL A 246 13.06 -43.76 -32.71
C VAL A 246 12.75 -45.25 -32.84
N LYS A 247 13.43 -45.96 -33.75
CA LYS A 247 13.30 -47.42 -33.90
C LYS A 247 13.71 -48.15 -32.62
N LYS A 248 14.79 -47.73 -31.96
CA LYS A 248 15.29 -48.36 -30.71
C LYS A 248 14.38 -48.09 -29.51
N VAL A 249 13.92 -46.84 -29.31
CA VAL A 249 13.20 -46.42 -28.09
C VAL A 249 11.70 -46.76 -28.15
N PHE A 250 11.09 -46.69 -29.33
CA PHE A 250 9.64 -46.87 -29.49
C PHE A 250 9.24 -48.06 -30.39
N GLY A 251 10.21 -48.78 -30.98
CA GLY A 251 9.94 -49.90 -31.90
C GLY A 251 9.40 -49.49 -33.28
N VAL A 252 9.27 -48.19 -33.55
CA VAL A 252 8.55 -47.68 -34.72
C VAL A 252 9.47 -47.51 -35.93
N LYS A 253 9.03 -47.97 -37.11
CA LYS A 253 9.67 -47.64 -38.39
C LYS A 253 9.26 -46.23 -38.84
N GLY A 254 10.25 -45.41 -39.20
CA GLY A 254 10.08 -44.15 -39.92
C GLY A 254 11.07 -44.06 -41.07
N TRP A 255 10.92 -43.07 -41.94
CA TRP A 255 11.66 -42.95 -43.20
C TRP A 255 12.39 -41.61 -43.28
N VAL A 256 13.63 -41.60 -43.78
CA VAL A 256 14.39 -40.37 -44.05
C VAL A 256 14.50 -40.20 -45.57
N PHE A 257 14.06 -39.06 -46.09
CA PHE A 257 14.14 -38.75 -47.52
C PHE A 257 14.33 -37.25 -47.78
N LEU A 258 14.80 -36.90 -48.98
CA LEU A 258 14.98 -35.50 -49.39
C LEU A 258 13.63 -34.91 -49.77
N GLN A 259 13.09 -33.97 -48.98
CA GLN A 259 11.73 -33.45 -49.20
C GLN A 259 11.64 -32.51 -50.41
N ASN A 260 12.73 -31.81 -50.77
CA ASN A 260 12.75 -30.92 -51.93
C ASN A 260 14.16 -30.84 -52.55
N LYS A 261 14.27 -31.25 -53.83
CA LYS A 261 15.52 -31.22 -54.62
C LYS A 261 16.18 -29.83 -54.70
N THR A 262 15.41 -28.74 -54.58
CA THR A 262 15.94 -27.36 -54.70
C THR A 262 16.39 -26.74 -53.38
N LYS A 263 16.16 -27.40 -52.23
CA LYS A 263 16.45 -26.80 -50.90
C LYS A 263 17.41 -27.59 -50.03
N SER A 264 17.82 -28.80 -50.41
CA SER A 264 18.81 -29.60 -49.65
C SER A 264 18.43 -29.85 -48.18
N HIS A 265 17.13 -29.97 -47.88
CA HIS A 265 16.64 -30.39 -46.56
C HIS A 265 16.08 -31.81 -46.66
N TRP A 266 16.60 -32.67 -45.79
CA TRP A 266 16.12 -34.03 -45.54
C TRP A 266 15.03 -33.97 -44.46
N VAL A 267 14.11 -34.94 -44.48
CA VAL A 267 13.04 -35.04 -43.49
C VAL A 267 12.89 -36.47 -43.03
N PHE A 268 12.88 -36.66 -41.71
CA PHE A 268 12.41 -37.87 -41.06
C PHE A 268 10.88 -37.81 -40.91
N VAL A 269 10.16 -38.77 -41.48
CA VAL A 269 8.70 -38.89 -41.36
C VAL A 269 8.34 -40.21 -40.69
N CYS A 270 7.45 -40.13 -39.69
CA CYS A 270 6.91 -41.27 -38.97
C CYS A 270 5.40 -41.11 -38.75
N SER A 271 4.60 -42.08 -39.20
CA SER A 271 3.16 -42.12 -38.93
C SER A 271 2.89 -43.15 -37.83
N ASN A 272 2.68 -42.67 -36.61
CA ASN A 272 2.41 -43.54 -35.46
C ASN A 272 1.65 -42.78 -34.36
N LYS A 273 0.43 -43.22 -34.08
CA LYS A 273 -0.48 -42.60 -33.11
C LYS A 273 0.08 -42.55 -31.68
N ASN A 274 0.84 -43.55 -31.26
CA ASN A 274 1.39 -43.60 -29.89
C ASN A 274 2.56 -42.62 -29.73
N LEU A 275 3.50 -42.60 -30.69
CA LEU A 275 4.60 -41.63 -30.70
C LEU A 275 4.07 -40.20 -30.85
N PHE A 276 3.07 -39.97 -31.71
CA PHE A 276 2.42 -38.67 -31.91
C PHE A 276 1.77 -38.17 -30.61
N ASN A 277 0.97 -39.01 -29.95
CA ASN A 277 0.34 -38.68 -28.68
C ASN A 277 1.39 -38.43 -27.58
N TYR A 278 2.46 -39.21 -27.56
CA TYR A 278 3.58 -39.01 -26.63
C TYR A 278 4.25 -37.65 -26.86
N LEU A 279 4.66 -37.33 -28.09
CA LEU A 279 5.38 -36.09 -28.41
C LEU A 279 4.51 -34.83 -28.24
N ILE A 280 3.22 -34.85 -28.60
CA ILE A 280 2.33 -33.70 -28.33
C ILE A 280 2.11 -33.52 -26.81
N LYS A 281 1.91 -34.60 -26.06
CA LYS A 281 1.72 -34.56 -24.60
C LYS A 281 2.95 -34.04 -23.84
N ASN A 282 4.15 -34.37 -24.34
CA ASN A 282 5.43 -34.10 -23.68
C ASN A 282 6.16 -32.85 -24.18
N CYS A 283 5.95 -32.47 -25.45
CA CYS A 283 6.71 -31.38 -26.09
C CYS A 283 5.87 -30.32 -26.82
N GLY A 284 4.56 -30.51 -26.98
CA GLY A 284 3.67 -29.55 -27.67
C GLY A 284 3.71 -29.62 -29.20
N ARG A 285 2.58 -29.25 -29.84
CA ARG A 285 2.31 -29.54 -31.27
C ARG A 285 2.96 -28.59 -32.26
N HIS A 286 2.95 -27.29 -31.96
CA HIS A 286 3.44 -26.21 -32.83
C HIS A 286 4.58 -25.45 -32.16
N SER A 287 5.43 -24.77 -32.93
CA SER A 287 6.59 -23.98 -32.44
C SER A 287 6.28 -23.08 -31.22
N TYR A 288 5.23 -22.26 -31.31
CA TYR A 288 4.78 -21.38 -30.22
C TYR A 288 4.09 -22.10 -29.04
N GLN A 289 3.84 -23.40 -29.16
CA GLN A 289 3.31 -24.27 -28.10
C GLN A 289 4.38 -25.22 -27.54
N LYS A 290 5.64 -25.16 -28.02
CA LYS A 290 6.68 -26.08 -27.58
C LYS A 290 6.97 -25.95 -26.09
N PHE A 291 7.32 -27.07 -25.48
CA PHE A 291 7.91 -27.17 -24.15
C PHE A 291 8.78 -28.43 -24.12
N PHE A 292 9.49 -28.69 -23.03
CA PHE A 292 10.07 -30.01 -22.77
C PHE A 292 9.52 -30.62 -21.49
N PRO A 293 9.64 -31.95 -21.28
CA PRO A 293 9.20 -32.58 -20.05
C PRO A 293 10.05 -32.16 -18.86
N ASP A 294 9.43 -31.60 -17.83
CA ASP A 294 10.13 -31.13 -16.62
C ASP A 294 10.86 -32.22 -15.83
N TRP A 295 10.61 -33.51 -16.06
CA TRP A 295 11.47 -34.55 -15.49
C TRP A 295 12.93 -34.43 -15.96
N ILE A 296 13.21 -33.65 -17.01
CA ILE A 296 14.55 -33.23 -17.42
C ILE A 296 15.23 -32.38 -16.34
N PHE A 297 14.48 -31.57 -15.58
CA PHE A 297 15.01 -30.84 -14.42
C PHE A 297 15.40 -31.76 -13.25
N ASP A 298 14.87 -32.99 -13.21
CA ASP A 298 15.13 -34.00 -12.19
C ASP A 298 16.28 -34.99 -12.57
N LEU A 299 16.97 -34.78 -13.71
CA LEU A 299 18.08 -35.61 -14.20
C LEU A 299 19.47 -35.19 -13.66
N ASN A 300 20.50 -36.01 -13.89
CA ASN A 300 21.89 -35.57 -13.66
C ASN A 300 22.26 -34.40 -14.58
N PRO A 301 23.12 -33.47 -14.13
CA PRO A 301 23.72 -32.43 -14.97
C PRO A 301 24.35 -32.96 -16.26
N GLU A 302 24.90 -34.18 -16.29
CA GLU A 302 25.40 -34.83 -17.50
C GLU A 302 24.29 -35.02 -18.56
N TYR A 303 23.10 -35.47 -18.17
CA TYR A 303 21.96 -35.66 -19.07
C TYR A 303 21.26 -34.33 -19.40
N GLN A 304 21.28 -33.36 -18.47
CA GLN A 304 20.78 -32.01 -18.69
C GLN A 304 21.65 -31.24 -19.69
N GLU A 305 22.98 -31.35 -19.56
CA GLU A 305 23.97 -30.82 -20.49
C GLU A 305 23.82 -31.52 -21.84
N PHE A 306 23.77 -32.86 -21.87
CA PHE A 306 23.54 -33.61 -23.11
C PHE A 306 22.25 -33.17 -23.82
N PHE A 307 21.14 -33.02 -23.09
CA PHE A 307 19.88 -32.54 -23.66
C PHE A 307 19.98 -31.09 -24.15
N TRP A 308 20.68 -30.20 -23.43
CA TRP A 308 20.96 -28.84 -23.89
C TRP A 308 21.80 -28.82 -25.17
N GLN A 309 22.85 -29.64 -25.27
CA GLN A 309 23.63 -29.78 -26.50
C GLN A 309 22.77 -30.32 -27.65
N LYS A 310 21.86 -31.28 -27.41
CA LYS A 310 20.90 -31.75 -28.43
C LYS A 310 19.84 -30.71 -28.83
N LEU A 311 19.53 -29.72 -27.98
CA LEU A 311 18.73 -28.56 -28.38
C LEU A 311 19.56 -27.58 -29.23
N LEU A 312 20.86 -27.42 -28.95
CA LEU A 312 21.77 -26.60 -29.76
C LEU A 312 22.12 -27.21 -31.12
N GLU A 313 22.10 -28.54 -31.26
CA GLU A 313 22.26 -29.23 -32.55
C GLU A 313 21.07 -29.03 -33.51
N GLY A 314 19.92 -28.57 -33.00
CA GLY A 314 18.71 -28.27 -33.79
C GLY A 314 18.59 -26.79 -34.13
N ASP A 315 17.81 -26.02 -33.34
CA ASP A 315 17.59 -24.57 -33.55
C ASP A 315 18.81 -23.70 -33.19
N GLY A 316 19.92 -24.32 -32.77
CA GLY A 316 21.05 -23.60 -32.18
C GLY A 316 22.13 -23.18 -33.18
N THR A 317 23.04 -22.34 -32.69
CA THR A 317 24.24 -21.92 -33.43
C THR A 317 25.51 -22.40 -32.72
N LYS A 318 26.59 -22.56 -33.50
CA LYS A 318 27.93 -22.88 -32.95
C LYS A 318 28.47 -21.83 -31.97
N ASP A 319 27.95 -20.59 -31.97
CA ASP A 319 28.26 -19.54 -30.97
C ASP A 319 27.30 -19.53 -29.76
N GLY A 320 26.65 -20.67 -29.47
CA GLY A 320 25.89 -20.89 -28.25
C GLY A 320 24.59 -20.09 -28.18
N ARG A 321 23.92 -19.84 -29.32
CA ARG A 321 22.57 -19.25 -29.32
C ARG A 321 21.50 -20.30 -29.49
N TYR A 322 20.32 -20.01 -28.96
CA TYR A 322 19.10 -20.80 -29.15
C TYR A 322 17.89 -19.85 -29.25
N LYS A 323 16.94 -20.12 -30.15
CA LYS A 323 15.81 -19.22 -30.41
C LYS A 323 14.47 -19.94 -30.39
N THR A 324 13.46 -19.37 -29.72
CA THR A 324 12.10 -19.95 -29.70
C THR A 324 10.99 -18.91 -29.73
N THR A 325 9.84 -19.30 -30.30
CA THR A 325 8.57 -18.54 -30.26
C THR A 325 7.61 -19.05 -29.18
N SER A 326 8.01 -20.03 -28.37
CA SER A 326 7.24 -20.47 -27.20
C SER A 326 7.71 -19.77 -25.93
N TYR A 327 6.82 -19.00 -25.33
CA TYR A 327 7.01 -18.40 -24.00
C TYR A 327 7.29 -19.48 -22.93
N LYS A 328 6.63 -20.65 -23.05
CA LYS A 328 6.78 -21.76 -22.09
C LYS A 328 8.17 -22.39 -22.19
N LEU A 329 8.66 -22.62 -23.41
CA LEU A 329 10.02 -23.13 -23.64
C LEU A 329 11.09 -22.12 -23.22
N ALA A 330 10.89 -20.82 -23.46
CA ALA A 330 11.81 -19.77 -23.01
C ALA A 330 11.97 -19.73 -21.49
N ASN A 331 10.88 -19.87 -20.72
CA ASN A 331 10.96 -19.99 -19.26
C ASN A 331 11.70 -21.27 -18.84
N GLN A 332 11.39 -22.42 -19.46
CA GLN A 332 12.04 -23.69 -19.16
C GLN A 332 13.55 -23.69 -19.47
N ILE A 333 13.98 -23.05 -20.56
CA ILE A 333 15.40 -22.87 -20.91
C ILE A 333 16.09 -21.93 -19.92
N SER A 334 15.43 -20.84 -19.51
CA SER A 334 15.96 -19.94 -18.47
C SER A 334 16.29 -20.71 -17.18
N LEU A 335 15.41 -21.64 -16.78
CA LEU A 335 15.61 -22.51 -15.62
C LEU A 335 16.72 -23.55 -15.86
N LEU A 336 16.72 -24.24 -17.01
CA LEU A 336 17.72 -25.27 -17.36
C LEU A 336 19.15 -24.70 -17.34
N LEU A 337 19.35 -23.52 -17.93
CA LEU A 337 20.66 -22.87 -17.97
C LEU A 337 21.16 -22.49 -16.57
N SER A 338 20.28 -22.10 -15.64
CA SER A 338 20.65 -21.83 -14.24
C SER A 338 20.84 -23.07 -13.37
N LEU A 339 20.21 -24.20 -13.71
CA LEU A 339 20.50 -25.50 -13.11
C LEU A 339 21.87 -26.05 -13.57
N LEU A 340 22.24 -25.76 -14.82
CA LEU A 340 23.57 -26.01 -15.40
C LEU A 340 24.62 -24.95 -15.01
N ASN A 341 24.26 -23.93 -14.23
CA ASN A 341 25.12 -22.80 -13.84
C ASN A 341 25.81 -22.10 -15.03
N LYS A 342 25.16 -22.06 -16.20
CA LYS A 342 25.67 -21.36 -17.38
C LYS A 342 25.37 -19.86 -17.28
N LYS A 343 26.37 -19.01 -17.54
CA LYS A 343 26.14 -17.59 -17.84
C LYS A 343 25.31 -17.52 -19.14
N PHE A 344 24.19 -16.80 -19.12
CA PHE A 344 23.38 -16.57 -20.32
C PHE A 344 22.74 -15.18 -20.35
N THR A 345 22.50 -14.70 -21.57
CA THR A 345 21.65 -13.55 -21.86
C THR A 345 20.38 -14.01 -22.57
N VAL A 346 19.31 -13.22 -22.49
CA VAL A 346 18.08 -13.48 -23.23
C VAL A 346 17.46 -12.19 -23.73
N PHE A 347 17.10 -12.17 -25.02
CA PHE A 347 16.53 -11.00 -25.69
C PHE A 347 15.20 -11.35 -26.31
N GLU A 348 14.17 -10.54 -26.04
CA GLU A 348 12.94 -10.59 -26.83
C GLU A 348 13.11 -9.80 -28.12
N SER A 349 12.84 -10.46 -29.25
CA SER A 349 12.78 -9.87 -30.58
C SER A 349 11.33 -9.69 -31.02
N GLU A 350 10.89 -8.43 -31.15
CA GLU A 350 9.61 -8.10 -31.78
C GLU A 350 9.74 -8.25 -33.31
N PRO A 351 8.79 -8.91 -34.00
CA PRO A 351 8.89 -9.18 -35.42
C PRO A 351 8.63 -7.94 -36.27
N LYS A 352 9.48 -7.71 -37.29
CA LYS A 352 9.32 -6.60 -38.27
C LYS A 352 8.01 -6.65 -39.07
N ASN A 353 7.31 -7.79 -39.09
CA ASN A 353 6.07 -8.00 -39.85
C ASN A 353 5.03 -8.69 -38.95
N LYS A 354 3.82 -8.11 -38.87
CA LYS A 354 2.71 -8.55 -37.99
C LYS A 354 2.23 -9.99 -38.21
N LYS A 355 2.59 -10.66 -39.32
CA LYS A 355 2.29 -12.09 -39.55
C LYS A 355 3.14 -13.05 -38.70
N TRP A 356 4.27 -12.59 -38.17
CA TRP A 356 5.19 -13.42 -37.37
C TRP A 356 4.96 -13.23 -35.88
N LYS A 357 5.47 -14.17 -35.06
CA LYS A 357 5.35 -14.14 -33.60
C LYS A 357 6.63 -13.60 -32.96
N THR A 358 6.48 -12.98 -31.79
CA THR A 358 7.58 -12.64 -30.88
C THR A 358 8.44 -13.86 -30.59
N ALA A 359 9.76 -13.69 -30.60
CA ALA A 359 10.71 -14.77 -30.34
C ALA A 359 11.77 -14.35 -29.31
N TRP A 360 12.12 -15.26 -28.42
CA TRP A 360 13.17 -15.09 -27.41
C TRP A 360 14.44 -15.79 -27.89
N GLU A 361 15.54 -15.06 -27.89
CA GLU A 361 16.88 -15.52 -28.31
C GLU A 361 17.80 -15.54 -27.08
N PHE A 362 18.30 -16.72 -26.75
CA PHE A 362 19.26 -16.98 -25.69
C PHE A 362 20.67 -16.98 -26.27
N LYS A 363 21.68 -16.54 -25.50
CA LYS A 363 23.11 -16.71 -25.85
C LYS A 363 23.95 -17.08 -24.63
N THR A 364 24.87 -18.04 -24.76
CA THR A 364 25.64 -18.64 -23.66
C THR A 364 27.16 -18.60 -23.86
N ASP A 365 27.81 -17.42 -23.86
CA ASP A 365 29.27 -17.35 -23.66
C ASP A 365 29.77 -16.00 -23.09
N LYS A 366 31.08 -15.93 -22.83
CA LYS A 366 31.86 -14.92 -22.08
C LYS A 366 31.49 -13.46 -22.29
N ASP A 367 31.30 -12.79 -21.15
CA ASP A 367 31.60 -11.38 -20.85
C ASP A 367 31.23 -10.34 -21.93
N PHE A 368 30.07 -10.54 -22.54
CA PHE A 368 29.44 -9.57 -23.43
C PHE A 368 29.08 -8.27 -22.66
N HIS A 369 29.92 -7.23 -22.81
CA HIS A 369 29.69 -5.91 -22.21
C HIS A 369 28.31 -5.36 -22.61
N TYR A 370 27.60 -4.78 -21.65
CA TYR A 370 26.25 -4.25 -21.87
C TYR A 370 26.20 -2.79 -21.43
N GLY A 371 26.14 -1.88 -22.40
CA GLY A 371 25.94 -0.47 -22.12
C GLY A 371 24.53 -0.21 -21.57
N LEU A 372 24.44 0.70 -20.59
CA LEU A 372 23.18 1.13 -19.96
C LEU A 372 22.07 1.45 -20.98
N ASN A 373 22.48 1.99 -22.15
CA ASN A 373 21.64 2.42 -23.27
C ASN A 373 20.79 1.31 -23.93
N GLN A 374 20.95 0.03 -23.55
CA GLN A 374 20.21 -1.09 -24.15
C GLN A 374 18.97 -1.55 -23.36
N ARG A 375 18.73 -1.04 -22.13
CA ARG A 375 17.52 -1.37 -21.34
C ARG A 375 16.26 -0.77 -21.98
N LYS A 376 15.23 -1.57 -22.27
CA LYS A 376 13.97 -1.12 -22.89
C LYS A 376 12.78 -1.24 -21.96
N LYS A 377 12.09 -0.12 -21.72
CA LYS A 377 10.80 -0.03 -21.03
C LYS A 377 9.71 0.31 -22.05
N LYS A 378 8.61 -0.44 -22.06
CA LYS A 378 7.45 -0.24 -22.94
C LYS A 378 6.17 -0.33 -22.11
N GLU A 379 5.33 0.70 -22.12
CA GLU A 379 3.98 0.59 -21.57
C GLU A 379 3.05 -0.07 -22.62
N VAL A 380 2.25 -1.03 -22.19
CA VAL A 380 1.33 -1.78 -23.05
C VAL A 380 -0.05 -1.76 -22.43
N ASN A 381 -1.08 -1.41 -23.21
CA ASN A 381 -2.47 -1.53 -22.76
C ASN A 381 -2.83 -3.01 -22.63
N TYR A 382 -3.26 -3.42 -21.44
CA TYR A 382 -3.57 -4.80 -21.07
C TYR A 382 -4.95 -4.87 -20.42
N LYS A 383 -5.75 -5.85 -20.86
CA LYS A 383 -7.09 -6.11 -20.36
C LYS A 383 -7.25 -7.61 -20.15
N GLY A 384 -7.22 -8.05 -18.90
CA GLY A 384 -7.18 -9.48 -18.56
C GLY A 384 -6.88 -9.77 -17.09
N TRP A 385 -6.56 -11.02 -16.78
CA TRP A 385 -6.23 -11.47 -15.43
C TRP A 385 -4.75 -11.27 -15.11
N VAL A 386 -4.45 -10.48 -14.09
CA VAL A 386 -3.13 -10.45 -13.44
C VAL A 386 -3.15 -11.27 -12.15
N TYR A 387 -1.98 -11.72 -11.71
CA TYR A 387 -1.82 -12.69 -10.64
C TYR A 387 -0.67 -12.29 -9.71
N ASP A 388 -0.83 -12.59 -8.42
CA ASP A 388 0.20 -12.46 -7.37
C ASP A 388 0.11 -13.70 -6.45
N LEU A 389 1.06 -13.92 -5.53
CA LEU A 389 1.24 -15.22 -4.86
C LEU A 389 1.66 -15.08 -3.38
N GLU A 390 2.10 -16.17 -2.73
CA GLU A 390 2.68 -16.13 -1.37
C GLU A 390 3.63 -17.31 -1.06
N ILE A 391 4.94 -17.06 -0.84
CA ILE A 391 5.85 -17.97 -0.13
C ILE A 391 6.00 -17.54 1.33
N ASN A 392 6.13 -18.53 2.21
CA ASN A 392 6.86 -18.43 3.47
C ASN A 392 8.15 -19.29 3.39
N PRO A 393 9.35 -18.79 3.77
CA PRO A 393 9.61 -17.54 4.50
C PRO A 393 10.29 -16.42 3.66
N THR A 394 10.70 -16.70 2.41
CA THR A 394 11.85 -16.00 1.80
C THR A 394 11.64 -14.58 1.29
N HIS A 395 10.40 -14.15 1.07
CA HIS A 395 10.06 -12.77 0.69
C HIS A 395 10.82 -12.20 -0.55
N ASN A 396 11.18 -13.09 -1.50
CA ASN A 396 11.55 -12.83 -2.90
C ASN A 396 11.14 -14.02 -3.84
N PHE A 397 10.43 -13.81 -4.99
CA PHE A 397 10.13 -14.88 -5.99
C PHE A 397 10.88 -14.72 -7.31
N VAL A 398 11.17 -15.84 -7.98
CA VAL A 398 11.74 -15.84 -9.33
C VAL A 398 10.64 -15.91 -10.40
N CYS A 399 10.70 -15.04 -11.41
CA CYS A 399 9.68 -14.92 -12.45
C CYS A 399 10.19 -14.39 -13.79
N GLY A 400 9.32 -14.49 -14.80
CA GLY A 400 9.61 -14.00 -16.15
C GLY A 400 10.71 -14.80 -16.86
N ILE A 401 10.93 -14.44 -18.12
CA ILE A 401 12.00 -15.05 -18.91
C ILE A 401 13.33 -14.47 -18.44
N GLY A 402 14.33 -15.32 -18.17
CA GLY A 402 15.61 -14.90 -17.61
C GLY A 402 15.68 -14.86 -16.07
N ASN A 403 14.71 -15.45 -15.37
CA ASN A 403 14.74 -15.69 -13.92
C ASN A 403 14.85 -14.41 -13.06
N ILE A 404 14.02 -13.40 -13.35
CA ILE A 404 14.00 -12.12 -12.62
C ILE A 404 13.51 -12.30 -11.19
N VAL A 405 14.09 -11.56 -10.23
CA VAL A 405 13.64 -11.57 -8.85
C VAL A 405 12.61 -10.48 -8.63
N CYS A 406 11.41 -10.93 -8.31
CA CYS A 406 10.16 -10.18 -8.24
C CYS A 406 9.72 -10.21 -6.76
N HIS A 407 9.26 -9.10 -6.19
CA HIS A 407 8.71 -9.04 -4.82
C HIS A 407 7.18 -9.11 -4.88
N ASN A 408 6.51 -9.39 -3.77
CA ASN A 408 5.05 -9.47 -3.73
C ASN A 408 4.41 -8.11 -3.44
N THR A 409 3.10 -8.08 -3.57
CA THR A 409 2.26 -7.22 -2.72
C THR A 409 2.21 -7.81 -1.30
N THR A 410 2.80 -7.12 -0.31
CA THR A 410 2.81 -7.52 1.11
C THR A 410 1.54 -7.05 1.82
N MET A 411 0.62 -7.97 2.13
CA MET A 411 -0.69 -7.64 2.69
C MET A 411 -0.68 -7.46 4.22
N VAL A 412 -0.20 -6.29 4.69
CA VAL A 412 -0.48 -5.81 6.06
C VAL A 412 -1.95 -5.38 6.14
N THR A 413 -2.80 -6.14 6.83
CA THR A 413 -4.27 -5.94 6.81
C THR A 413 -4.72 -4.51 7.08
N SER A 414 -4.14 -3.81 8.06
CA SER A 414 -4.53 -2.42 8.36
C SER A 414 -4.10 -1.37 7.32
N VAL A 415 -3.33 -1.77 6.30
CA VAL A 415 -2.87 -0.93 5.19
C VAL A 415 -3.49 -1.40 3.86
N THR A 416 -3.66 -2.71 3.66
CA THR A 416 -4.05 -3.30 2.37
C THR A 416 -5.45 -3.90 2.32
N ASN A 417 -6.06 -4.21 3.46
CA ASN A 417 -7.51 -4.35 3.59
C ASN A 417 -8.00 -3.52 4.80
N PRO A 418 -7.81 -2.19 4.77
CA PRO A 418 -8.09 -1.35 5.93
C PRO A 418 -9.56 -1.41 6.34
N ARG A 419 -10.48 -1.72 5.41
CA ARG A 419 -11.89 -2.01 5.72
C ARG A 419 -12.03 -3.22 6.66
N GLU A 420 -11.37 -4.34 6.42
CA GLU A 420 -11.47 -5.50 7.33
C GLU A 420 -10.83 -5.22 8.70
N ASP A 421 -9.70 -4.49 8.73
CA ASP A 421 -9.10 -4.01 9.98
C ASP A 421 -10.09 -3.16 10.79
N PHE A 422 -10.82 -2.24 10.14
CA PHE A 422 -11.90 -1.47 10.76
C PHE A 422 -13.08 -2.30 11.22
N GLU A 423 -13.54 -3.20 10.35
CA GLU A 423 -14.69 -4.03 10.62
C GLU A 423 -14.45 -4.91 11.86
N ILE A 424 -13.20 -5.32 12.10
CA ILE A 424 -12.82 -6.10 13.27
C ILE A 424 -12.49 -5.19 14.48
N ASN A 425 -11.61 -4.19 14.33
CA ASN A 425 -11.09 -3.39 15.44
C ASN A 425 -12.05 -2.31 15.97
N ALA A 426 -12.93 -1.78 15.12
CA ALA A 426 -13.83 -0.69 15.48
C ALA A 426 -15.30 -1.11 15.38
N PHE A 427 -15.77 -1.64 14.24
CA PHE A 427 -17.17 -2.07 14.10
C PHE A 427 -17.46 -3.31 14.95
N GLY A 428 -16.57 -4.31 14.98
CA GLY A 428 -16.69 -5.47 15.85
C GLY A 428 -16.64 -5.09 17.34
N SER A 429 -15.77 -4.15 17.71
CA SER A 429 -15.72 -3.55 19.05
C SER A 429 -17.00 -2.81 19.41
N PHE A 430 -17.58 -2.06 18.47
CA PHE A 430 -18.86 -1.36 18.59
C PHE A 430 -20.02 -2.37 18.71
N ASN A 431 -19.99 -3.48 17.98
CA ASN A 431 -20.99 -4.56 18.09
C ASN A 431 -20.96 -5.24 19.46
N VAL A 432 -19.81 -5.38 20.12
CA VAL A 432 -19.71 -5.84 21.52
C VAL A 432 -20.37 -4.84 22.47
N LEU A 433 -20.07 -3.55 22.32
CA LEU A 433 -20.67 -2.47 23.13
C LEU A 433 -22.18 -2.36 22.93
N GLU A 434 -22.65 -2.47 21.68
CA GLU A 434 -24.06 -2.48 21.32
C GLU A 434 -24.78 -3.74 21.81
N ALA A 435 -24.15 -4.91 21.75
CA ALA A 435 -24.72 -6.13 22.32
C ALA A 435 -24.86 -6.01 23.84
N MET A 436 -23.89 -5.42 24.53
CA MET A 436 -24.01 -5.08 25.96
C MET A 436 -25.16 -4.10 26.21
N ARG A 437 -25.20 -2.96 25.51
CA ARG A 437 -26.21 -1.90 25.71
C ARG A 437 -27.64 -2.42 25.40
N LYS A 438 -27.84 -3.07 24.26
CA LYS A 438 -29.13 -3.64 23.82
C LYS A 438 -29.63 -4.78 24.71
N THR A 439 -28.75 -5.47 25.45
CA THR A 439 -29.13 -6.47 26.46
C THR A 439 -29.17 -5.94 27.89
N ARG A 440 -28.96 -4.63 28.09
CA ARG A 440 -28.85 -3.96 29.40
C ARG A 440 -27.77 -4.61 30.30
N CYS A 441 -26.73 -5.18 29.69
CA CYS A 441 -25.65 -5.88 30.37
C CYS A 441 -24.73 -4.89 31.11
N LYS A 442 -24.79 -4.89 32.45
CA LYS A 442 -23.94 -4.06 33.32
C LYS A 442 -22.60 -4.71 33.69
N ALA A 443 -22.22 -5.81 33.04
CA ALA A 443 -20.98 -6.52 33.29
C ALA A 443 -19.74 -5.62 33.13
N PRO A 444 -18.76 -5.71 34.04
CA PRO A 444 -17.40 -5.23 33.79
C PRO A 444 -16.84 -5.81 32.49
N ALA A 445 -16.28 -4.95 31.64
CA ALA A 445 -15.79 -5.30 30.32
C ALA A 445 -14.40 -4.72 30.05
N ILE A 446 -13.44 -5.52 29.59
CA ILE A 446 -12.09 -5.06 29.22
C ILE A 446 -11.86 -5.20 27.71
N TYR A 447 -11.41 -4.11 27.09
CA TYR A 447 -10.87 -4.08 25.73
C TYR A 447 -9.35 -4.24 25.74
N SER A 448 -8.88 -5.22 24.98
CA SER A 448 -7.47 -5.54 24.82
C SER A 448 -6.87 -4.79 23.63
N SER A 449 -6.58 -3.51 23.83
CA SER A 449 -5.88 -2.64 22.89
C SER A 449 -4.36 -2.90 22.90
N THR A 450 -3.61 -2.19 22.05
CA THR A 450 -2.16 -2.38 21.85
C THR A 450 -1.41 -1.07 22.05
N ASN A 451 -0.17 -1.13 22.56
CA ASN A 451 0.78 -0.03 22.59
C ASN A 451 1.03 0.66 21.23
N LYS A 452 0.74 0.01 20.10
CA LYS A 452 0.81 0.62 18.76
C LYS A 452 -0.21 1.76 18.53
N VAL A 453 -1.06 2.07 19.50
CA VAL A 453 -1.81 3.36 19.58
C VAL A 453 -0.94 4.57 19.99
N MET A 454 0.35 4.36 20.27
CA MET A 454 1.32 5.41 20.66
C MET A 454 2.23 5.87 19.50
N GLY A 455 2.06 5.31 18.30
CA GLY A 455 2.82 5.68 17.09
C GLY A 455 4.33 5.42 17.19
N GLU A 456 5.11 6.12 16.36
CA GLU A 456 6.57 5.93 16.30
C GLU A 456 7.35 6.61 17.44
N LEU A 457 6.73 7.52 18.19
CA LEU A 457 7.33 8.21 19.35
C LEU A 457 8.65 8.96 19.07
N LEU A 458 8.89 9.36 17.81
CA LEU A 458 10.15 9.99 17.33
C LEU A 458 10.59 11.25 18.10
N TYR A 459 9.66 11.91 18.80
CA TYR A 459 9.91 13.10 19.61
C TYR A 459 10.52 12.79 21.00
N ILE A 460 10.61 11.52 21.40
CA ILE A 460 11.19 11.11 22.69
C ILE A 460 12.68 10.80 22.49
N PRO A 461 13.60 11.54 23.13
CA PRO A 461 15.03 11.31 22.99
C PRO A 461 15.42 9.90 23.48
N ILE A 462 16.03 9.13 22.59
CA ILE A 462 16.64 7.84 22.89
C ILE A 462 18.16 7.98 22.98
N VAL A 463 18.77 7.13 23.81
CA VAL A 463 20.21 6.91 23.84
C VAL A 463 20.51 5.48 23.39
N GLU A 464 21.51 5.35 22.52
CA GLU A 464 22.02 4.04 22.13
C GLU A 464 23.04 3.54 23.17
N ARG A 465 22.95 2.27 23.52
CA ARG A 465 23.90 1.54 24.36
C ARG A 465 24.52 0.39 23.55
N GLU A 466 25.44 -0.35 24.17
CA GLU A 466 26.11 -1.48 23.53
C GLU A 466 25.12 -2.50 22.94
N LYS A 467 24.12 -2.94 23.72
CA LYS A 467 23.19 -4.04 23.39
C LYS A 467 21.70 -3.65 23.34
N ARG A 468 21.38 -2.35 23.48
CA ARG A 468 20.00 -1.85 23.61
C ARG A 468 19.89 -0.36 23.27
N TYR A 469 18.67 0.10 22.96
CA TYR A 469 18.29 1.51 23.08
C TYR A 469 17.52 1.74 24.39
N ASP A 470 17.70 2.90 25.00
CA ASP A 470 16.91 3.34 26.15
C ASP A 470 16.34 4.74 25.91
N TYR A 471 15.28 5.11 26.63
CA TYR A 471 14.86 6.51 26.72
C TYR A 471 15.88 7.31 27.55
N ARG A 472 16.20 8.53 27.11
CA ARG A 472 17.15 9.42 27.81
C ARG A 472 16.53 10.07 29.04
N ASP A 473 15.32 10.62 28.88
CA ASP A 473 14.74 11.59 29.80
C ASP A 473 13.54 11.05 30.60
N ILE A 474 13.01 9.88 30.23
CA ILE A 474 11.80 9.28 30.83
C ILE A 474 12.02 7.80 31.16
N LYS A 475 11.26 7.27 32.12
CA LYS A 475 11.29 5.85 32.47
C LYS A 475 10.33 5.00 31.62
N GLY A 476 9.21 5.56 31.16
CA GLY A 476 8.23 4.89 30.32
C GLY A 476 7.07 5.80 29.89
N ILE A 477 6.23 5.28 29.00
CA ILE A 477 5.07 5.95 28.40
C ILE A 477 3.84 5.74 29.28
N ASN A 478 3.38 6.80 29.95
CA ASN A 478 2.12 6.80 30.72
C ASN A 478 0.91 7.20 29.86
N GLU A 479 -0.30 7.18 30.44
CA GLU A 479 -1.54 7.44 29.71
C GLU A 479 -1.77 8.91 29.32
N SER A 480 -0.96 9.86 29.79
CA SER A 480 -1.05 11.27 29.36
C SER A 480 -0.28 11.56 28.06
N PHE A 481 0.60 10.65 27.62
CA PHE A 481 1.31 10.80 26.35
C PHE A 481 0.33 10.94 25.17
N PRO A 482 0.69 11.68 24.11
CA PRO A 482 -0.09 11.69 22.90
C PRO A 482 -0.03 10.30 22.24
N LEU A 483 -1.17 9.61 22.33
CA LEU A 483 -1.53 8.57 21.38
C LEU A 483 -1.22 9.07 19.97
N ASP A 484 -0.69 8.19 19.13
CA ASP A 484 -0.39 8.46 17.74
C ASP A 484 -0.75 7.20 16.93
N PHE A 485 -1.50 7.41 15.86
CA PHE A 485 -2.43 6.41 15.36
C PHE A 485 -2.22 6.18 13.86
N HIS A 486 -1.27 5.30 13.51
CA HIS A 486 -0.98 4.94 12.11
C HIS A 486 -2.15 4.16 11.45
N GLY A 487 -3.13 4.91 10.94
CA GLY A 487 -4.30 4.46 10.19
C GLY A 487 -5.52 5.39 10.33
N PRO A 488 -6.70 5.06 9.77
CA PRO A 488 -7.65 6.10 9.38
C PRO A 488 -9.12 5.87 9.79
N TYR A 489 -9.50 6.08 11.05
CA TYR A 489 -10.90 6.04 11.54
C TYR A 489 -11.24 7.08 12.63
N GLY A 490 -11.92 8.16 12.21
CA GLY A 490 -13.10 8.65 12.95
C GLY A 490 -12.94 9.77 13.97
N CYS A 491 -12.23 10.87 13.66
CA CYS A 491 -12.29 12.12 14.44
C CYS A 491 -12.47 13.31 13.48
N CYS A 492 -13.45 14.18 13.74
CA CYS A 492 -14.15 14.90 12.66
C CYS A 492 -14.31 16.41 12.87
N TYR A 493 -14.55 17.11 11.76
CA TYR A 493 -14.83 18.54 11.65
C TYR A 493 -16.32 18.82 11.83
N SER A 494 -16.66 20.05 12.21
CA SER A 494 -18.05 20.54 12.24
C SER A 494 -18.71 20.55 10.85
N ALA A 495 -20.04 20.58 10.80
CA ALA A 495 -20.79 20.75 9.54
C ALA A 495 -20.40 22.03 8.78
N GLU A 496 -19.91 23.06 9.50
CA GLU A 496 -19.50 24.34 8.92
C GLU A 496 -18.12 24.35 8.25
N THR A 497 -17.38 23.25 8.30
CA THR A 497 -16.03 23.21 7.76
C THR A 497 -16.04 22.92 6.26
N ASP A 498 -15.34 23.76 5.50
CA ASP A 498 -15.08 23.56 4.08
C ASP A 498 -13.77 22.79 3.87
N ILE A 499 -13.62 22.14 2.73
CA ILE A 499 -12.42 21.44 2.27
C ILE A 499 -12.07 21.89 0.85
N LEU A 500 -10.78 22.04 0.55
CA LEU A 500 -10.33 22.51 -0.77
C LEU A 500 -10.22 21.36 -1.76
N THR A 501 -11.08 21.35 -2.78
CA THR A 501 -11.04 20.40 -3.89
C THR A 501 -10.26 20.94 -5.09
N ASP A 502 -10.03 20.09 -6.09
CA ASP A 502 -9.55 20.43 -7.44
C ASP A 502 -10.56 21.25 -8.25
N ASN A 503 -11.80 21.34 -7.75
CA ASN A 503 -12.90 22.17 -8.25
C ASN A 503 -13.24 23.34 -7.30
N GLY A 504 -12.34 23.67 -6.38
CA GLY A 504 -12.47 24.76 -5.40
C GLY A 504 -13.02 24.35 -4.04
N TRP A 505 -13.38 25.32 -3.20
CA TRP A 505 -13.91 25.07 -1.85
C TRP A 505 -15.31 24.43 -1.92
N LYS A 506 -15.51 23.36 -1.15
CA LYS A 506 -16.81 22.70 -0.94
C LYS A 506 -17.01 22.41 0.55
N LYS A 507 -18.26 22.30 1.01
CA LYS A 507 -18.57 21.68 2.31
C LYS A 507 -18.26 20.18 2.26
N PHE A 508 -17.93 19.57 3.39
CA PHE A 508 -17.65 18.12 3.43
C PHE A 508 -18.81 17.24 2.92
N TYR A 509 -20.07 17.69 3.03
CA TYR A 509 -21.24 16.97 2.53
C TYR A 509 -21.52 17.18 1.03
N GLU A 510 -20.79 18.08 0.36
CA GLU A 510 -20.88 18.36 -1.09
C GLU A 510 -19.82 17.61 -1.91
N LEU A 511 -18.98 16.80 -1.25
CA LEU A 511 -17.94 16.01 -1.91
C LEU A 511 -18.53 14.89 -2.77
N LEU A 512 -18.09 14.84 -4.02
CA LEU A 512 -18.41 13.80 -4.99
C LEU A 512 -17.32 12.72 -4.97
N PRO A 513 -17.64 11.44 -5.29
CA PRO A 513 -16.67 10.33 -5.22
C PRO A 513 -15.39 10.49 -6.07
N ASN A 514 -15.38 11.42 -7.02
CA ASN A 514 -14.26 11.68 -7.93
C ASN A 514 -13.52 13.00 -7.64
N ASP A 515 -13.98 13.83 -6.69
CA ASP A 515 -13.27 15.06 -6.33
C ASP A 515 -11.88 14.71 -5.79
N MET A 516 -10.86 15.49 -6.15
CA MET A 516 -9.56 15.40 -5.49
C MET A 516 -9.45 16.52 -4.46
N VAL A 517 -8.96 16.22 -3.26
CA VAL A 517 -8.76 17.22 -2.20
C VAL A 517 -7.29 17.64 -2.14
N LEU A 518 -7.02 18.90 -1.79
CA LEU A 518 -5.64 19.36 -1.59
C LEU A 518 -5.12 18.80 -0.26
N THR A 519 -4.02 18.07 -0.33
CA THR A 519 -3.39 17.39 0.81
C THR A 519 -1.97 17.89 1.04
N TYR A 520 -1.34 17.55 2.17
CA TYR A 520 0.06 17.91 2.46
C TYR A 520 0.90 16.68 2.82
N ASN A 521 1.95 16.41 2.03
CA ASN A 521 2.94 15.41 2.36
C ASN A 521 4.02 16.02 3.28
N ILE A 522 4.05 15.53 4.53
CA ILE A 522 4.93 16.01 5.59
C ILE A 522 6.43 15.81 5.25
N GLU A 523 6.79 14.63 4.74
CA GLU A 523 8.18 14.25 4.41
C GLU A 523 8.75 15.14 3.29
N ARG A 524 7.98 15.28 2.21
CA ARG A 524 8.35 16.03 0.99
C ARG A 524 8.12 17.53 1.12
N LYS A 525 7.50 17.98 2.22
CA LYS A 525 7.10 19.37 2.50
C LYS A 525 6.32 20.04 1.35
N VAL A 526 5.51 19.25 0.62
CA VAL A 526 4.77 19.69 -0.58
C VAL A 526 3.30 19.30 -0.47
N ALA A 527 2.42 20.18 -0.95
CA ALA A 527 1.01 19.91 -1.08
C ALA A 527 0.66 19.40 -2.48
N GLU A 528 -0.25 18.43 -2.56
CA GLU A 528 -0.69 17.83 -3.82
C GLU A 528 -2.15 17.39 -3.75
N TYR A 529 -2.82 17.35 -4.90
CA TYR A 529 -4.19 16.84 -5.00
C TYR A 529 -4.20 15.31 -4.96
N GLN A 530 -5.07 14.75 -4.12
CA GLN A 530 -5.25 13.31 -3.96
C GLN A 530 -6.75 13.00 -3.86
N THR A 531 -7.23 11.95 -4.53
CA THR A 531 -8.61 11.45 -4.35
C THR A 531 -8.78 10.91 -2.92
N PRO A 532 -9.83 11.30 -2.18
CA PRO A 532 -10.15 10.68 -0.90
C PRO A 532 -10.35 9.16 -1.04
N THR A 533 -9.72 8.36 -0.16
CA THR A 533 -9.96 6.92 -0.13
C THR A 533 -11.28 6.57 0.57
N ARG A 534 -11.79 7.48 1.41
CA ARG A 534 -13.09 7.38 2.09
C ARG A 534 -13.64 8.74 2.52
N HIS A 535 -14.95 8.77 2.73
CA HIS A 535 -15.71 9.88 3.30
C HIS A 535 -16.40 9.41 4.58
N PHE A 536 -16.51 10.28 5.58
CA PHE A 536 -17.16 10.02 6.85
C PHE A 536 -18.18 11.12 7.16
N ALA A 537 -19.39 10.72 7.58
CA ALA A 537 -20.42 11.60 8.12
C ALA A 537 -21.18 10.85 9.22
N TYR A 538 -21.28 11.41 10.43
CA TYR A 538 -22.07 10.85 11.53
C TYR A 538 -22.53 11.93 12.51
N HIS A 539 -23.54 11.62 13.32
CA HIS A 539 -24.03 12.53 14.35
C HIS A 539 -23.15 12.47 15.61
N TYR A 540 -22.72 13.64 16.10
CA TYR A 540 -21.94 13.80 17.33
C TYR A 540 -22.69 14.67 18.33
N SER A 541 -22.60 14.28 19.61
CA SER A 541 -23.17 15.02 20.74
C SER A 541 -22.12 15.06 21.86
N GLY A 542 -21.64 16.25 22.22
CA GLY A 542 -20.58 16.44 23.19
C GLY A 542 -19.73 17.70 22.93
N LYS A 543 -18.61 17.82 23.66
CA LYS A 543 -17.71 18.98 23.54
C LYS A 543 -16.86 18.92 22.27
N MET A 544 -16.86 19.99 21.49
CA MET A 544 -15.91 20.19 20.38
C MET A 544 -14.86 21.24 20.74
N TYR A 545 -13.66 21.02 20.23
CA TYR A 545 -12.52 21.92 20.39
C TYR A 545 -12.57 23.03 19.35
N VAL A 546 -12.50 24.27 19.80
CA VAL A 546 -12.37 25.45 18.96
C VAL A 546 -11.05 26.15 19.28
N GLN A 547 -10.24 26.42 18.26
CA GLN A 547 -9.09 27.34 18.33
C GLN A 547 -9.37 28.50 17.38
N LYS A 548 -9.31 29.74 17.89
CA LYS A 548 -9.69 30.94 17.15
C LYS A 548 -8.67 32.06 17.38
N ASN A 549 -7.98 32.50 16.32
CA ASN A 549 -7.09 33.66 16.35
C ASN A 549 -7.25 34.50 15.08
N ARG A 550 -6.35 35.46 14.82
CA ARG A 550 -6.45 36.37 13.65
C ARG A 550 -6.32 35.65 12.29
N ARG A 551 -5.70 34.47 12.22
CA ARG A 551 -5.35 33.74 10.99
C ARG A 551 -5.82 32.28 10.95
N LEU A 552 -6.19 31.70 12.09
CA LEU A 552 -6.72 30.35 12.26
C LEU A 552 -8.12 30.38 12.89
N ASN A 553 -8.98 29.47 12.44
CA ASN A 553 -10.26 29.12 13.05
C ASN A 553 -10.48 27.62 12.79
N THR A 554 -11.01 26.86 13.75
CA THR A 554 -11.28 25.42 13.63
C THR A 554 -12.42 25.04 14.57
N CYS A 555 -13.17 23.99 14.25
CA CYS A 555 -14.10 23.34 15.17
C CYS A 555 -14.07 21.83 14.91
N VAL A 556 -13.50 21.06 15.83
CA VAL A 556 -13.20 19.63 15.67
C VAL A 556 -13.50 18.81 16.93
N THR A 557 -13.71 17.49 16.80
CA THR A 557 -13.89 16.60 17.96
C THR A 557 -12.60 16.53 18.81
N PRO A 558 -12.68 16.25 20.14
CA PRO A 558 -11.52 16.33 21.06
C PRO A 558 -10.31 15.49 20.64
N ASN A 559 -10.57 14.39 19.95
CA ASN A 559 -9.64 13.38 19.46
C ASN A 559 -9.11 13.65 18.04
N HIS A 560 -9.55 14.72 17.36
CA HIS A 560 -9.08 15.08 16.02
C HIS A 560 -7.61 15.51 16.02
N LYS A 561 -6.84 15.07 15.01
CA LYS A 561 -5.41 15.34 14.86
C LYS A 561 -5.19 16.65 14.11
N MET A 562 -4.74 17.69 14.78
CA MET A 562 -4.28 18.93 14.13
C MET A 562 -2.83 18.74 13.65
N LEU A 563 -2.45 19.36 12.53
CA LEU A 563 -1.05 19.48 12.11
C LEU A 563 -0.43 20.71 12.78
N VAL A 564 0.55 20.48 13.66
CA VAL A 564 1.19 21.53 14.48
C VAL A 564 2.70 21.32 14.59
N SER A 565 3.39 22.31 15.14
CA SER A 565 4.68 22.12 15.81
C SER A 565 4.86 23.06 17.00
N TRP A 566 5.72 22.67 17.93
CA TRP A 566 6.18 23.49 19.06
C TRP A 566 7.26 24.49 18.61
N ASP A 567 8.12 24.08 17.67
CA ASP A 567 9.18 24.89 17.06
C ASP A 567 8.62 25.61 15.81
N CYS A 568 9.03 26.86 15.53
CA CYS A 568 8.40 27.65 14.46
C CYS A 568 9.31 28.59 13.67
N ASP A 569 9.32 28.38 12.35
CA ASP A 569 9.76 29.34 11.33
C ASP A 569 8.54 30.06 10.72
N HIS A 570 8.77 31.22 10.14
CA HIS A 570 7.78 31.97 9.35
C HIS A 570 7.52 31.35 7.97
N ASN A 571 8.43 30.55 7.42
CA ASN A 571 8.33 29.96 6.07
C ASN A 571 7.83 28.51 6.05
N GLY A 572 7.70 27.86 7.21
CA GLY A 572 7.12 26.53 7.38
C GLY A 572 7.11 26.06 8.84
N LEU A 573 6.55 24.88 9.09
CA LEU A 573 6.73 24.20 10.38
C LEU A 573 8.10 23.52 10.40
N GLU A 574 8.87 23.74 11.46
CA GLU A 574 9.97 22.85 11.82
C GLU A 574 9.38 21.63 12.54
N ARG A 575 9.90 20.42 12.30
CA ARG A 575 9.43 19.17 12.93
C ARG A 575 7.87 19.01 13.01
N PRO A 576 7.11 19.25 11.92
CA PRO A 576 5.65 19.11 11.91
C PRO A 576 5.18 17.71 12.32
N HIS A 577 4.15 17.64 13.15
CA HIS A 577 3.59 16.38 13.65
C HIS A 577 2.09 16.51 13.98
N LEU A 578 1.43 15.38 14.22
CA LEU A 578 -0.02 15.28 14.41
C LEU A 578 -0.41 15.16 15.89
N VAL A 579 -1.03 16.19 16.45
CA VAL A 579 -1.40 16.26 17.88
C VAL A 579 -2.92 16.35 18.02
N GLU A 580 -3.48 15.68 19.04
CA GLU A 580 -4.92 15.78 19.31
C GLU A 580 -5.33 17.17 19.80
N ALA A 581 -6.47 17.66 19.32
CA ALA A 581 -7.14 18.87 19.78
C ALA A 581 -7.23 18.95 21.33
N GLN A 582 -7.56 17.86 22.02
CA GLN A 582 -7.61 17.81 23.49
C GLN A 582 -6.25 17.92 24.20
N LYS A 583 -5.13 17.76 23.48
CA LYS A 583 -3.76 17.84 24.00
C LYS A 583 -3.06 19.16 23.62
N ILE A 584 -3.78 20.07 22.95
CA ILE A 584 -3.30 21.32 22.37
C ILE A 584 -3.61 22.54 23.26
N LYS A 585 -4.80 22.60 23.89
CA LYS A 585 -5.22 23.73 24.74
C LYS A 585 -4.15 24.14 25.77
N GLY A 586 -3.86 25.44 25.87
CA GLY A 586 -2.95 26.00 26.88
C GLY A 586 -1.46 25.78 26.58
N LYS A 587 -1.08 25.63 25.31
CA LYS A 587 0.33 25.48 24.89
C LYS A 587 0.66 26.43 23.72
N PRO A 588 1.89 26.96 23.65
CA PRO A 588 2.35 27.66 22.46
C PRO A 588 2.59 26.66 21.31
N MET A 589 2.21 27.03 20.08
CA MET A 589 2.49 26.22 18.87
C MET A 589 2.24 26.99 17.58
N ALA A 590 2.79 26.49 16.47
CA ALA A 590 2.48 26.96 15.12
C ALA A 590 1.63 25.94 14.34
N TYR A 591 0.73 26.47 13.51
CA TYR A 591 -0.09 25.73 12.54
C TYR A 591 0.35 26.05 11.11
N LEU A 592 0.30 25.07 10.20
CA LEU A 592 0.64 25.27 8.79
C LEU A 592 -0.58 25.79 8.02
N LEU A 593 -0.49 27.02 7.50
CA LEU A 593 -1.56 27.67 6.74
C LEU A 593 -1.34 27.61 5.21
N ALA A 594 -0.10 27.42 4.76
CA ALA A 594 0.25 27.24 3.34
C ALA A 594 1.52 26.39 3.17
N ALA A 595 1.71 25.84 1.98
CA ALA A 595 2.87 25.02 1.61
C ALA A 595 3.25 25.29 0.14
N LYS A 596 4.41 24.81 -0.33
CA LYS A 596 4.65 24.71 -1.77
C LYS A 596 3.64 23.71 -2.35
N VAL A 597 2.89 24.08 -3.38
CA VAL A 597 2.00 23.16 -4.10
C VAL A 597 2.73 22.54 -5.29
N ARG A 598 2.44 21.28 -5.59
CA ARG A 598 2.93 20.56 -6.76
C ARG A 598 2.45 21.24 -8.05
N GLU A 599 3.27 21.25 -9.09
CA GLU A 599 3.00 22.04 -10.30
C GLU A 599 1.72 21.62 -11.03
N GLY A 600 0.87 22.60 -11.32
CA GLY A 600 -0.28 22.49 -12.23
C GLY A 600 0.10 22.67 -13.70
N GLU A 601 -0.92 22.83 -14.55
CA GLU A 601 -0.81 22.74 -16.00
C GLU A 601 0.03 23.88 -16.62
N ASN A 602 1.05 23.52 -17.41
CA ASN A 602 2.00 24.48 -17.99
C ASN A 602 1.54 24.98 -19.37
N HIS A 603 0.32 25.52 -19.45
CA HIS A 603 -0.26 26.01 -20.70
C HIS A 603 0.33 27.36 -21.13
N THR A 604 1.28 27.33 -22.07
CA THR A 604 2.03 28.51 -22.53
C THR A 604 1.22 29.50 -23.38
N LYS A 605 0.05 29.09 -23.89
CA LYS A 605 -0.84 29.92 -24.73
C LYS A 605 -2.29 29.74 -24.33
N PHE A 606 -3.03 30.84 -24.33
CA PHE A 606 -4.49 30.87 -24.29
C PHE A 606 -5.05 30.89 -25.73
N ILE A 607 -6.22 30.27 -25.94
CA ILE A 607 -6.94 30.30 -27.22
C ILE A 607 -8.23 31.08 -27.05
N LEU A 608 -8.29 32.29 -27.61
CA LEU A 608 -9.52 33.07 -27.68
C LEU A 608 -10.42 32.45 -28.78
N PRO A 609 -11.63 31.96 -28.44
CA PRO A 609 -12.42 31.13 -29.34
C PRO A 609 -13.00 31.91 -30.53
N LYS A 610 -13.35 31.18 -31.60
CA LYS A 610 -14.03 31.74 -32.78
C LYS A 610 -15.41 32.28 -32.42
N VAL A 611 -15.80 33.39 -33.05
CA VAL A 611 -17.16 33.96 -32.91
C VAL A 611 -17.81 34.08 -34.29
N ARG A 612 -19.04 33.56 -34.40
CA ARG A 612 -19.92 33.68 -35.56
C ARG A 612 -21.08 34.61 -35.20
N PRO A 613 -21.14 35.84 -35.72
CA PRO A 613 -22.29 36.73 -35.54
C PRO A 613 -23.58 36.14 -36.15
N LYS A 614 -24.75 36.59 -35.69
CA LYS A 614 -26.03 36.36 -36.38
C LYS A 614 -26.14 37.36 -37.55
N LYS A 615 -26.53 36.86 -38.73
CA LYS A 615 -26.50 37.54 -40.05
C LYS A 615 -25.09 37.91 -40.55
N ASN A 616 -24.97 38.17 -41.85
CA ASN A 616 -23.72 38.24 -42.62
C ASN A 616 -22.79 39.40 -42.23
N LYS A 617 -22.05 39.27 -41.12
CA LYS A 617 -20.91 40.13 -40.77
C LYS A 617 -19.75 39.29 -40.23
N TRP A 618 -18.53 39.64 -40.65
CA TRP A 618 -17.19 39.20 -40.22
C TRP A 618 -17.08 37.98 -39.26
N HIS A 619 -16.52 36.88 -39.78
CA HIS A 619 -16.15 35.72 -38.97
C HIS A 619 -14.82 35.96 -38.21
N PHE A 620 -14.87 35.93 -36.88
CA PHE A 620 -13.67 35.99 -36.05
C PHE A 620 -13.07 34.59 -35.91
N ARG A 621 -11.87 34.36 -36.48
CA ARG A 621 -11.10 33.13 -36.32
C ARG A 621 -10.53 33.01 -34.90
N GLU A 622 -10.22 31.80 -34.46
CA GLU A 622 -9.53 31.55 -33.19
C GLU A 622 -8.17 32.29 -33.14
N ARG A 623 -7.86 32.93 -32.01
CA ARG A 623 -6.59 33.64 -31.80
C ARG A 623 -5.79 32.97 -30.69
N SER A 624 -4.55 32.60 -30.97
CA SER A 624 -3.61 32.13 -29.95
C SER A 624 -2.86 33.33 -29.34
N ILE A 625 -2.88 33.43 -28.02
CA ILE A 625 -2.32 34.55 -27.23
C ILE A 625 -1.34 33.95 -26.22
N PRO A 626 -0.12 34.49 -26.02
CA PRO A 626 0.77 34.02 -24.95
C PRO A 626 0.09 34.10 -23.58
N MET A 627 0.18 33.05 -22.76
CA MET A 627 -0.49 33.01 -21.46
C MET A 627 -0.01 34.14 -20.53
N GLU A 628 1.25 34.55 -20.69
CA GLU A 628 1.88 35.66 -19.97
C GLU A 628 1.32 37.04 -20.35
N ASN A 629 0.71 37.18 -21.54
CA ASN A 629 -0.03 38.37 -21.95
C ASN A 629 -1.51 38.28 -21.52
N TRP A 630 -2.08 37.06 -21.54
CA TRP A 630 -3.50 36.82 -21.24
C TRP A 630 -3.83 37.00 -19.75
N LEU A 631 -3.01 36.45 -18.85
CA LEU A 631 -3.32 36.45 -17.41
C LEU A 631 -3.29 37.85 -16.76
N PRO A 632 -2.40 38.79 -17.16
CA PRO A 632 -2.51 40.17 -16.71
C PRO A 632 -3.83 40.82 -17.12
N PHE A 633 -4.26 40.64 -18.38
CA PHE A 633 -5.56 41.13 -18.84
C PHE A 633 -6.71 40.53 -18.02
N LEU A 634 -6.68 39.22 -17.77
CA LEU A 634 -7.73 38.55 -17.00
C LEU A 634 -7.79 39.05 -15.55
N GLY A 635 -6.65 39.27 -14.91
CA GLY A 635 -6.59 39.84 -13.55
C GLY A 635 -7.18 41.26 -13.51
N TRP A 636 -6.69 42.15 -14.37
CA TRP A 636 -7.22 43.51 -14.52
C TRP A 636 -8.73 43.53 -14.84
N TYR A 637 -9.22 42.60 -15.66
CA TYR A 637 -10.65 42.52 -16.00
C TYR A 637 -11.52 42.00 -14.84
N LEU A 638 -11.03 41.01 -14.09
CA LEU A 638 -11.75 40.48 -12.92
C LEU A 638 -11.81 41.50 -11.78
N SER A 639 -10.80 42.35 -11.64
CA SER A 639 -10.86 43.57 -10.82
C SER A 639 -11.70 44.67 -11.48
N GLU A 640 -11.05 45.62 -12.14
CA GLU A 640 -11.59 46.89 -12.64
C GLU A 640 -12.25 46.80 -14.03
N GLY A 641 -12.47 45.58 -14.52
CA GLY A 641 -13.05 45.33 -15.84
C GLY A 641 -14.57 45.40 -15.86
N ASN A 642 -15.08 46.04 -16.92
CA ASN A 642 -16.47 45.99 -17.35
C ASN A 642 -16.55 45.62 -18.84
N CYS A 643 -17.70 45.12 -19.29
CA CYS A 643 -17.97 44.90 -20.70
C CYS A 643 -19.41 45.28 -21.08
N TYR A 644 -19.58 45.83 -22.28
CA TYR A 644 -20.82 46.45 -22.74
C TYR A 644 -21.12 46.04 -24.19
N GLU A 645 -22.40 45.87 -24.50
CA GLU A 645 -22.92 45.67 -25.85
C GLU A 645 -24.03 46.69 -26.08
N ASP A 646 -23.83 47.54 -27.08
CA ASP A 646 -24.85 48.46 -27.58
C ASP A 646 -25.90 47.66 -28.36
N LEU A 647 -27.13 47.66 -27.86
CA LEU A 647 -28.24 46.92 -28.45
C LEU A 647 -28.72 47.52 -29.80
N ASN A 648 -28.44 48.81 -30.05
CA ASN A 648 -28.85 49.50 -31.26
C ASN A 648 -27.83 49.31 -32.40
N THR A 649 -26.53 49.43 -32.11
CA THR A 649 -25.47 49.25 -33.14
C THR A 649 -24.90 47.83 -33.21
N GLY A 650 -25.13 46.99 -32.19
CA GLY A 650 -24.48 45.68 -32.02
C GLY A 650 -23.00 45.76 -31.66
N GLY A 651 -22.50 46.96 -31.33
CA GLY A 651 -21.11 47.23 -30.97
C GLY A 651 -20.75 46.71 -29.58
N CYS A 652 -19.65 45.98 -29.47
CA CYS A 652 -19.21 45.35 -28.21
C CYS A 652 -17.87 45.90 -27.75
N SER A 653 -17.79 46.32 -26.49
CA SER A 653 -16.58 46.88 -25.88
C SER A 653 -16.22 46.18 -24.57
N VAL A 654 -14.92 46.17 -24.27
CA VAL A 654 -14.36 45.75 -23.00
C VAL A 654 -13.51 46.90 -22.49
N THR A 655 -13.72 47.29 -21.24
CA THR A 655 -13.12 48.47 -20.61
C THR A 655 -12.40 48.07 -19.34
N LEU A 656 -11.17 48.53 -19.17
CA LEU A 656 -10.45 48.53 -17.90
C LEU A 656 -10.48 49.95 -17.33
N THR A 657 -10.91 50.13 -16.08
CA THR A 657 -10.94 51.46 -15.43
C THR A 657 -9.78 51.58 -14.44
N THR A 658 -8.76 52.35 -14.76
CA THR A 658 -7.52 52.36 -13.96
C THR A 658 -7.12 53.79 -13.60
N CYS A 659 -7.44 54.21 -12.39
CA CYS A 659 -7.27 55.62 -11.97
C CYS A 659 -5.82 56.11 -12.08
N TYR A 660 -4.83 55.25 -11.84
CA TYR A 660 -3.40 55.59 -11.74
C TYR A 660 -2.47 54.71 -12.61
N ARG A 661 -3.00 53.79 -13.43
CA ARG A 661 -2.20 52.80 -14.21
C ARG A 661 -2.64 52.67 -15.69
N THR A 662 -3.16 53.75 -16.27
CA THR A 662 -3.72 53.82 -17.63
C THR A 662 -2.79 53.27 -18.71
N GLU A 663 -1.48 53.60 -18.67
CA GLU A 663 -0.50 53.08 -19.64
C GLU A 663 -0.27 51.57 -19.53
N GLU A 664 -0.41 51.00 -18.34
CA GLU A 664 -0.27 49.56 -18.13
C GLU A 664 -1.49 48.83 -18.70
N ALA A 665 -2.70 49.31 -18.43
CA ALA A 665 -3.93 48.81 -19.05
C ALA A 665 -3.90 48.92 -20.60
N VAL A 666 -3.35 50.01 -21.15
CA VAL A 666 -3.11 50.15 -22.60
C VAL A 666 -2.14 49.08 -23.12
N ARG A 667 -1.00 48.87 -22.44
CA ARG A 667 -0.02 47.82 -22.81
C ARG A 667 -0.64 46.43 -22.73
N THR A 668 -1.37 46.13 -21.65
CA THR A 668 -2.05 44.84 -21.43
C THR A 668 -3.10 44.54 -22.51
N LEU A 669 -3.93 45.52 -22.89
CA LEU A 669 -4.90 45.34 -23.97
C LEU A 669 -4.22 45.16 -25.34
N ARG A 670 -3.20 45.96 -25.66
CA ARG A 670 -2.40 45.77 -26.89
C ARG A 670 -1.73 44.40 -26.93
N ALA A 671 -1.23 43.90 -25.80
CA ALA A 671 -0.54 42.61 -25.70
C ALA A 671 -1.45 41.38 -25.92
N ILE A 672 -2.76 41.50 -25.69
CA ILE A 672 -3.75 40.48 -26.09
C ILE A 672 -4.38 40.74 -27.47
N GLY A 673 -4.12 41.91 -28.08
CA GLY A 673 -4.24 42.14 -29.51
C GLY A 673 -5.35 43.07 -30.03
N PRO A 674 -6.30 43.61 -29.24
CA PRO A 674 -7.08 44.79 -29.63
C PRO A 674 -6.30 46.10 -29.45
N SER A 675 -6.55 47.09 -30.30
CA SER A 675 -6.08 48.47 -30.10
C SER A 675 -7.06 49.22 -29.19
N PRO A 676 -6.66 49.65 -27.97
CA PRO A 676 -7.54 50.40 -27.09
C PRO A 676 -7.53 51.90 -27.41
N CYS A 677 -8.65 52.56 -27.13
CA CYS A 677 -8.75 54.01 -26.95
C CYS A 677 -8.73 54.36 -25.46
N VAL A 678 -8.32 55.59 -25.12
CA VAL A 678 -8.25 56.08 -23.73
C VAL A 678 -9.19 57.27 -23.57
N LYS A 679 -10.00 57.27 -22.51
CA LYS A 679 -10.84 58.42 -22.10
C LYS A 679 -10.73 58.60 -20.58
N LYS A 680 -10.00 59.64 -20.14
CA LYS A 680 -9.58 59.82 -18.74
C LYS A 680 -8.91 58.52 -18.22
N HIS A 681 -9.54 57.85 -17.25
CA HIS A 681 -9.04 56.63 -16.62
C HIS A 681 -9.59 55.33 -17.26
N HIS A 682 -10.45 55.43 -18.27
CA HIS A 682 -11.03 54.27 -18.95
C HIS A 682 -10.21 53.91 -20.19
N VAL A 683 -9.73 52.68 -20.24
CA VAL A 683 -9.04 52.10 -21.39
C VAL A 683 -9.99 51.09 -22.05
N THR A 684 -10.56 51.48 -23.20
CA THR A 684 -11.66 50.76 -23.85
C THR A 684 -11.20 50.16 -25.18
N ALA A 685 -11.45 48.87 -25.37
CA ALA A 685 -11.22 48.15 -26.62
C ALA A 685 -12.52 47.62 -27.21
N THR A 686 -12.83 48.01 -28.45
CA THR A 686 -13.96 47.47 -29.21
C THR A 686 -13.59 46.09 -29.76
N SER A 687 -14.22 45.03 -29.25
CA SER A 687 -13.94 43.65 -29.67
C SER A 687 -15.07 42.70 -29.29
N LYS A 688 -15.90 42.30 -30.28
CA LYS A 688 -16.96 41.30 -30.07
C LYS A 688 -16.39 39.94 -29.67
N GLN A 689 -15.25 39.54 -30.22
CA GLN A 689 -14.59 38.27 -29.87
C GLN A 689 -14.16 38.22 -28.40
N LEU A 690 -13.62 39.33 -27.86
CA LEU A 690 -13.23 39.40 -26.46
C LEU A 690 -14.45 39.47 -25.54
N TYR A 691 -15.42 40.33 -25.87
CA TYR A 691 -16.70 40.47 -25.15
C TYR A 691 -17.43 39.13 -24.98
N GLU A 692 -17.62 38.35 -26.06
CA GLU A 692 -18.30 37.05 -26.00
C GLU A 692 -17.65 36.07 -25.01
N TYR A 693 -16.32 36.15 -24.83
CA TYR A 693 -15.60 35.28 -23.91
C TYR A 693 -15.64 35.79 -22.46
N VAL A 694 -15.42 37.10 -22.23
CA VAL A 694 -15.28 37.67 -20.88
C VAL A 694 -16.62 37.97 -20.20
N LYS A 695 -17.71 38.19 -20.95
CA LYS A 695 -19.06 38.38 -20.37
C LYS A 695 -19.56 37.16 -19.60
N ARG A 696 -19.00 35.97 -19.89
CA ARG A 696 -19.28 34.71 -19.19
C ARG A 696 -18.84 34.73 -17.72
N PHE A 697 -17.85 35.56 -17.37
CA PHE A 697 -17.26 35.60 -16.04
C PHE A 697 -18.08 36.40 -15.02
N GLY A 698 -19.33 36.75 -15.34
CA GLY A 698 -20.25 37.43 -14.44
C GLY A 698 -20.04 38.95 -14.35
N LYS A 699 -20.90 39.59 -13.55
CA LYS A 699 -20.85 41.02 -13.20
C LYS A 699 -20.83 41.17 -11.68
N SER A 700 -20.05 42.12 -11.17
CA SER A 700 -19.94 42.49 -9.75
C SER A 700 -19.98 41.28 -8.78
N HIS A 701 -21.10 41.06 -8.08
CA HIS A 701 -21.30 39.98 -7.11
C HIS A 701 -21.09 38.56 -7.66
N ASN A 702 -21.22 38.38 -8.97
CA ASN A 702 -21.12 37.08 -9.64
C ASN A 702 -19.78 36.88 -10.39
N LYS A 703 -18.77 37.75 -10.19
CA LYS A 703 -17.44 37.53 -10.78
C LYS A 703 -16.78 36.24 -10.25
N TYR A 704 -16.01 35.53 -11.09
CA TYR A 704 -15.31 34.29 -10.69
C TYR A 704 -14.10 33.97 -11.59
N ILE A 705 -13.18 33.12 -11.11
CA ILE A 705 -12.03 32.63 -11.88
C ILE A 705 -12.36 31.25 -12.49
N PRO A 706 -12.19 31.02 -13.80
CA PRO A 706 -12.47 29.72 -14.43
C PRO A 706 -11.54 28.61 -13.93
N GLN A 707 -12.04 27.37 -13.84
CA GLN A 707 -11.26 26.26 -13.29
C GLN A 707 -10.07 25.89 -14.19
N GLU A 708 -10.20 26.06 -15.50
CA GLU A 708 -9.10 25.91 -16.48
C GLU A 708 -7.97 26.93 -16.28
N ILE A 709 -8.23 28.04 -15.57
CA ILE A 709 -7.23 29.02 -15.17
C ILE A 709 -6.68 28.70 -13.77
N LYS A 710 -7.53 28.29 -12.83
CA LYS A 710 -7.12 27.90 -11.46
C LYS A 710 -6.27 26.62 -11.41
N ASN A 711 -6.25 25.82 -12.48
CA ASN A 711 -5.45 24.59 -12.58
C ASN A 711 -4.06 24.79 -13.23
N LEU A 712 -3.72 26.02 -13.65
CA LEU A 712 -2.42 26.35 -14.23
C LEU A 712 -1.25 26.21 -13.23
N SER A 713 -0.03 26.16 -13.77
CA SER A 713 1.20 26.08 -12.98
C SER A 713 1.40 27.29 -12.04
N GLN A 714 2.20 27.11 -10.97
CA GLN A 714 2.45 28.14 -9.96
C GLN A 714 2.99 29.45 -10.57
N LYS A 715 3.79 29.36 -11.66
CA LYS A 715 4.27 30.50 -12.44
C LYS A 715 3.09 31.36 -12.95
N TYR A 716 2.13 30.72 -13.60
CA TYR A 716 0.98 31.39 -14.20
C TYR A 716 -0.02 31.91 -13.16
N LEU A 717 -0.32 31.13 -12.12
CA LEU A 717 -1.16 31.59 -11.01
C LEU A 717 -0.56 32.81 -10.30
N THR A 718 0.76 32.89 -10.19
CA THR A 718 1.45 34.05 -9.58
C THR A 718 1.32 35.32 -10.44
N ILE A 719 1.34 35.19 -11.77
CA ILE A 719 1.06 36.32 -12.69
C ILE A 719 -0.38 36.81 -12.50
N LEU A 720 -1.36 35.92 -12.54
CA LEU A 720 -2.77 36.28 -12.35
C LEU A 720 -3.04 36.90 -10.97
N LEU A 721 -2.50 36.30 -9.90
CA LEU A 721 -2.64 36.79 -8.54
C LEU A 721 -2.01 38.18 -8.38
N LYS A 722 -0.82 38.43 -8.96
CA LYS A 722 -0.24 39.77 -8.98
C LYS A 722 -1.17 40.76 -9.69
N SER A 723 -1.73 40.41 -10.84
CA SER A 723 -2.59 41.33 -11.60
C SER A 723 -3.95 41.60 -10.95
N LEU A 724 -4.50 40.66 -10.18
CA LEU A 724 -5.65 40.90 -9.29
C LEU A 724 -5.29 41.82 -8.11
N LEU A 725 -4.08 41.68 -7.57
CA LEU A 725 -3.55 42.54 -6.50
C LEU A 725 -3.11 43.93 -7.00
N ASP A 726 -2.80 44.07 -8.29
CA ASP A 726 -2.45 45.34 -8.93
C ASP A 726 -3.69 46.19 -9.26
N GLY A 727 -4.88 45.56 -9.32
CA GLY A 727 -6.22 46.18 -9.36
C GLY A 727 -6.77 46.45 -7.94
N ASP A 728 -7.65 45.58 -7.43
CA ASP A 728 -8.36 45.82 -6.15
C ASP A 728 -7.48 45.58 -4.89
N GLY A 729 -6.19 45.26 -5.07
CA GLY A 729 -5.28 44.88 -3.99
C GLY A 729 -4.58 46.07 -3.35
N ASN A 730 -4.61 46.10 -2.01
CA ASN A 730 -3.94 47.13 -1.21
C ASN A 730 -2.89 46.48 -0.30
N LYS A 731 -1.64 46.94 -0.31
CA LYS A 731 -0.64 46.48 0.66
C LYS A 731 -1.04 46.91 2.08
N HIS A 732 -1.01 45.97 3.02
CA HIS A 732 -1.27 46.22 4.45
C HIS A 732 -0.03 45.96 5.33
N SER A 733 1.05 45.43 4.76
CA SER A 733 2.38 45.29 5.37
C SER A 733 3.43 45.07 4.28
N LYS A 734 4.72 45.02 4.65
CA LYS A 734 5.83 44.68 3.74
C LYS A 734 5.61 43.37 2.96
N ASN A 735 4.92 42.40 3.59
CA ASN A 735 4.75 41.02 3.11
C ASN A 735 3.26 40.61 2.96
N GLY A 736 2.32 41.56 2.98
CA GLY A 736 0.89 41.29 3.11
C GLY A 736 -0.01 42.25 2.33
N TRP A 737 -1.05 41.68 1.71
CA TRP A 737 -2.01 42.35 0.84
C TRP A 737 -3.45 42.10 1.28
N LYS A 738 -4.32 43.10 1.11
CA LYS A 738 -5.77 43.04 1.26
C LYS A 738 -6.40 43.19 -0.13
N TYR A 739 -6.89 42.10 -0.69
CA TYR A 739 -7.77 42.12 -1.86
C TYR A 739 -9.22 42.37 -1.41
N THR A 740 -10.02 43.09 -2.21
CA THR A 740 -11.42 43.43 -1.90
C THR A 740 -12.33 43.01 -3.07
N THR A 741 -13.47 42.40 -2.79
CA THR A 741 -14.50 42.15 -3.81
C THR A 741 -15.90 42.03 -3.19
N VAL A 742 -16.94 42.32 -3.97
CA VAL A 742 -18.35 42.06 -3.59
C VAL A 742 -18.82 40.64 -3.95
N SER A 743 -17.95 39.82 -4.56
CA SER A 743 -18.27 38.43 -4.90
C SER A 743 -17.68 37.43 -3.90
N LYS A 744 -18.54 36.62 -3.26
CA LYS A 744 -18.12 35.48 -2.44
C LYS A 744 -17.29 34.48 -3.26
N LYS A 745 -17.65 34.26 -4.53
CA LYS A 745 -16.98 33.28 -5.39
C LYS A 745 -15.59 33.78 -5.81
N LEU A 746 -15.45 35.03 -6.26
CA LEU A 746 -14.14 35.59 -6.54
C LEU A 746 -13.25 35.62 -5.29
N ALA A 747 -13.79 35.92 -4.09
CA ALA A 747 -13.02 35.88 -2.85
C ALA A 747 -12.50 34.47 -2.51
N ASP A 748 -13.31 33.43 -2.74
CA ASP A 748 -12.92 32.03 -2.56
C ASP A 748 -11.91 31.56 -3.62
N ASP A 749 -12.10 31.94 -4.88
CA ASP A 749 -11.17 31.67 -5.98
C ASP A 749 -9.81 32.36 -5.74
N VAL A 750 -9.80 33.59 -5.24
CA VAL A 750 -8.59 34.34 -4.87
C VAL A 750 -7.86 33.67 -3.69
N GLN A 751 -8.60 33.14 -2.70
CA GLN A 751 -8.01 32.34 -1.63
C GLN A 751 -7.40 31.03 -2.16
N GLU A 752 -8.08 30.33 -3.08
CA GLU A 752 -7.57 29.11 -3.71
C GLU A 752 -6.26 29.38 -4.48
N ILE A 753 -6.21 30.39 -5.36
CA ILE A 753 -4.98 30.66 -6.13
C ILE A 753 -3.84 31.16 -5.23
N ALA A 754 -4.12 31.90 -4.15
CA ALA A 754 -3.10 32.30 -3.19
C ALA A 754 -2.47 31.10 -2.46
N ILE A 755 -3.29 30.12 -2.07
CA ILE A 755 -2.83 28.85 -1.49
C ILE A 755 -2.03 28.04 -2.53
N LYS A 756 -2.47 27.99 -3.79
CA LYS A 756 -1.72 27.36 -4.90
C LYS A 756 -0.39 28.07 -5.21
N CYS A 757 -0.31 29.39 -5.01
CA CYS A 757 0.93 30.17 -5.03
C CYS A 757 1.83 29.93 -3.81
N GLY A 758 1.38 29.16 -2.82
CA GLY A 758 2.11 28.87 -1.57
C GLY A 758 2.15 30.05 -0.59
N MET A 759 1.16 30.95 -0.69
CA MET A 759 0.90 32.03 0.26
C MET A 759 -0.29 31.65 1.16
N THR A 760 -0.38 32.27 2.33
CA THR A 760 -1.57 32.13 3.18
C THR A 760 -2.62 33.14 2.76
N ALA A 761 -3.90 32.76 2.83
CA ALA A 761 -5.01 33.66 2.56
C ALA A 761 -6.15 33.41 3.55
N ARG A 762 -6.71 34.49 4.11
CA ARG A 762 -7.93 34.46 4.93
C ARG A 762 -9.01 35.30 4.26
N VAL A 763 -10.21 34.75 4.10
CA VAL A 763 -11.42 35.48 3.68
C VAL A 763 -12.23 35.89 4.92
N PHE A 764 -12.89 37.04 4.87
CA PHE A 764 -14.09 37.32 5.69
C PHE A 764 -14.98 38.37 5.01
N LEU A 765 -16.25 38.41 5.40
CA LEU A 765 -17.20 39.48 5.07
C LEU A 765 -17.09 40.58 6.14
N ASP A 766 -17.00 41.84 5.74
CA ASP A 766 -17.00 42.98 6.66
C ASP A 766 -18.38 43.61 6.87
N LYS A 767 -18.43 44.69 7.66
CA LYS A 767 -19.68 45.43 7.99
C LYS A 767 -20.27 46.19 6.79
N GLU A 768 -19.49 46.44 5.75
CA GLU A 768 -19.89 47.19 4.55
C GLU A 768 -20.43 46.25 3.46
N GLY A 769 -20.38 44.93 3.67
CA GLY A 769 -20.79 43.92 2.70
C GLY A 769 -19.70 43.48 1.72
N PHE A 770 -18.44 43.90 1.94
CA PHE A 770 -17.31 43.48 1.10
C PHE A 770 -16.61 42.23 1.65
N TYR A 771 -16.28 41.30 0.76
CA TYR A 771 -15.35 40.23 1.07
C TYR A 771 -13.92 40.75 0.98
N ARG A 772 -13.18 40.64 2.09
CA ARG A 772 -11.76 40.99 2.17
C ARG A 772 -10.93 39.72 2.21
N VAL A 773 -9.95 39.59 1.31
CA VAL A 773 -9.00 38.48 1.29
C VAL A 773 -7.62 38.98 1.71
N TYR A 774 -7.19 38.58 2.90
CA TYR A 774 -5.91 38.96 3.49
C TYR A 774 -4.85 37.90 3.14
N ILE A 775 -3.96 38.23 2.20
CA ILE A 775 -2.95 37.35 1.63
C ILE A 775 -1.57 37.70 2.20
N ASN A 776 -0.85 36.74 2.77
CA ASN A 776 0.44 36.96 3.44
C ASN A 776 1.42 35.83 3.10
N THR A 777 2.69 36.17 2.84
CA THR A 777 3.73 35.18 2.45
C THR A 777 4.16 34.24 3.59
N THR A 778 4.10 34.71 4.84
CA THR A 778 4.35 33.92 6.07
C THR A 778 3.44 32.69 6.13
N ARG A 779 3.99 31.48 6.04
CA ARG A 779 3.23 30.22 5.86
C ARG A 779 2.62 29.63 7.13
N THR A 780 3.08 30.06 8.29
CA THR A 780 2.63 29.58 9.61
C THR A 780 1.76 30.61 10.32
N ALA A 781 0.94 30.16 11.27
CA ALA A 781 0.37 31.01 12.31
C ALA A 781 0.66 30.43 13.70
N GLN A 782 1.31 31.23 14.53
CA GLN A 782 1.57 30.94 15.94
C GLN A 782 0.30 31.20 16.78
N CYS A 783 0.08 30.37 17.79
CA CYS A 783 -0.63 30.72 19.00
C CYS A 783 0.41 30.83 20.11
N ASN A 784 0.59 32.03 20.67
CA ASN A 784 1.36 32.23 21.90
C ASN A 784 0.41 32.11 23.10
N LEU A 785 0.92 31.88 24.31
CA LEU A 785 0.09 31.65 25.50
C LEU A 785 -0.91 32.80 25.76
N ASP A 786 -0.45 34.03 25.66
CA ASP A 786 -1.24 35.27 25.84
C ASP A 786 -2.26 35.52 24.71
N GLN A 787 -2.24 34.68 23.67
CA GLN A 787 -3.12 34.75 22.49
C GLN A 787 -3.94 33.47 22.28
N ASP A 788 -3.81 32.45 23.15
CA ASP A 788 -4.63 31.24 23.07
C ASP A 788 -6.07 31.52 23.49
N ARG A 789 -6.96 31.65 22.49
CA ARG A 789 -8.41 31.69 22.68
C ARG A 789 -9.05 30.35 22.31
N SER A 790 -8.55 29.26 22.88
CA SER A 790 -9.12 27.93 22.68
C SER A 790 -10.19 27.57 23.70
N GLU A 791 -11.31 27.03 23.23
CA GLU A 791 -12.53 26.80 24.00
C GLU A 791 -13.18 25.44 23.71
N TRP A 792 -14.04 25.00 24.63
CA TRP A 792 -14.77 23.73 24.57
C TRP A 792 -16.27 24.01 24.47
N VAL A 793 -16.76 24.14 23.24
CA VAL A 793 -18.18 24.39 22.95
C VAL A 793 -18.98 23.09 23.02
N ASP A 794 -20.23 23.15 23.48
CA ASP A 794 -21.16 22.03 23.30
C ASP A 794 -21.62 21.99 21.84
N TYR A 795 -21.67 20.78 21.27
CA TYR A 795 -22.10 20.54 19.91
C TYR A 795 -23.06 19.35 19.87
N ASN A 796 -24.12 19.48 19.08
CA ASN A 796 -25.09 18.42 18.86
C ASN A 796 -25.57 18.48 17.40
N GLY A 797 -25.00 17.64 16.54
CA GLY A 797 -25.25 17.68 15.10
C GLY A 797 -24.30 16.80 14.30
N MET A 798 -24.33 16.91 12.97
CA MET A 798 -23.46 16.11 12.09
C MET A 798 -22.00 16.61 12.14
N VAL A 799 -21.05 15.66 12.11
CA VAL A 799 -19.62 15.90 11.93
C VAL A 799 -19.09 15.08 10.77
N TYR A 800 -18.06 15.60 10.09
CA TYR A 800 -17.58 15.07 8.81
C TYR A 800 -16.06 14.92 8.77
N SER A 801 -15.55 14.04 7.90
CA SER A 801 -14.12 13.95 7.57
C SER A 801 -13.90 13.18 6.26
N VAL A 802 -12.66 13.20 5.76
CA VAL A 802 -12.19 12.32 4.68
C VAL A 802 -10.92 11.59 5.07
N GLU A 803 -10.66 10.49 4.38
CA GLU A 803 -9.39 9.77 4.45
C GLU A 803 -8.55 10.09 3.21
N VAL A 804 -7.27 10.43 3.41
CA VAL A 804 -6.29 10.69 2.33
C VAL A 804 -4.96 9.99 2.62
N PRO A 805 -4.21 9.56 1.59
CA PRO A 805 -2.96 8.79 1.74
C PRO A 805 -1.91 9.38 2.71
N ASN A 806 -1.70 10.69 2.72
CA ASN A 806 -0.73 11.35 3.62
C ASN A 806 -1.34 11.82 4.95
N SER A 807 -2.61 11.51 5.21
CA SER A 807 -3.35 11.86 6.43
C SER A 807 -3.45 13.35 6.77
N VAL A 808 -3.22 14.27 5.82
CA VAL A 808 -3.37 15.73 6.03
C VAL A 808 -4.13 16.39 4.87
N VAL A 809 -5.18 17.15 5.17
CA VAL A 809 -6.04 17.88 4.22
C VAL A 809 -6.01 19.40 4.44
N MET A 810 -6.19 20.18 3.37
CA MET A 810 -6.46 21.62 3.42
C MET A 810 -7.95 21.86 3.69
N VAL A 811 -8.25 22.46 4.83
CA VAL A 811 -9.61 22.75 5.33
C VAL A 811 -9.76 24.23 5.66
N ARG A 812 -11.01 24.69 5.78
CA ARG A 812 -11.34 26.09 6.08
C ARG A 812 -12.55 26.18 7.00
N GLN A 813 -12.40 26.92 8.10
CA GLN A 813 -13.49 27.30 9.00
C GLN A 813 -13.58 28.82 9.02
N ASN A 814 -14.77 29.40 8.89
CA ASN A 814 -14.98 30.87 8.97
C ASN A 814 -13.99 31.69 8.11
N GLY A 815 -13.66 31.18 6.92
CA GLY A 815 -12.72 31.82 5.97
C GLY A 815 -11.22 31.69 6.28
N CYS A 816 -10.83 31.12 7.43
CA CYS A 816 -9.43 30.79 7.75
C CYS A 816 -9.06 29.41 7.17
N ALA A 817 -8.11 29.34 6.25
CA ALA A 817 -7.64 28.10 5.61
C ALA A 817 -6.35 27.56 6.26
N TYR A 818 -6.26 26.24 6.48
CA TYR A 818 -5.15 25.58 7.17
C TYR A 818 -5.06 24.08 6.82
N PHE A 819 -3.89 23.48 7.03
CA PHE A 819 -3.71 22.02 6.95
C PHE A 819 -4.02 21.34 8.28
N SER A 820 -4.78 20.24 8.26
CA SER A 820 -5.20 19.46 9.44
C SER A 820 -5.37 17.97 9.11
N GLY A 821 -5.41 17.10 10.14
CA GLY A 821 -5.08 15.68 10.01
C GLY A 821 -6.22 14.66 10.04
N ASN A 822 -5.84 13.40 10.26
CA ASN A 822 -6.65 12.16 10.28
C ASN A 822 -6.17 11.23 11.42
N SER A 823 -6.92 10.19 11.82
CA SER A 823 -6.65 9.39 13.04
C SER A 823 -7.28 8.00 13.05
N LYS A 824 -6.62 6.94 13.57
CA LYS A 824 -7.16 5.55 13.72
C LYS A 824 -7.99 5.29 14.99
N GLY A 825 -8.16 6.27 15.88
CA GLY A 825 -8.42 6.04 17.32
C GLY A 825 -9.79 5.49 17.75
N ALA A 826 -10.76 5.35 16.83
CA ALA A 826 -12.16 5.07 17.15
C ALA A 826 -12.40 3.87 18.11
N GLY A 827 -11.75 2.72 17.90
CA GLY A 827 -11.98 1.52 18.71
C GLY A 827 -11.62 1.70 20.19
N ASP A 828 -10.51 2.40 20.47
CA ASP A 828 -10.05 2.73 21.82
C ASP A 828 -11.00 3.75 22.48
N GLN A 829 -11.39 4.78 21.73
CA GLN A 829 -12.24 5.86 22.23
C GLN A 829 -13.68 5.39 22.51
N TYR A 830 -14.29 4.56 21.65
CA TYR A 830 -15.66 4.10 21.86
C TYR A 830 -15.84 3.36 23.19
N TRP A 831 -14.83 2.61 23.65
CA TRP A 831 -14.90 1.92 24.94
C TRP A 831 -14.83 2.87 26.15
N LEU A 832 -14.17 4.02 26.03
CA LEU A 832 -14.18 5.08 27.05
C LEU A 832 -15.50 5.87 27.01
N ASP A 833 -15.94 6.22 25.80
CA ASP A 833 -17.15 7.02 25.58
C ASP A 833 -18.43 6.27 25.96
N TYR A 834 -18.51 4.96 25.74
CA TYR A 834 -19.67 4.17 26.19
C TYR A 834 -19.76 4.05 27.73
N ALA A 835 -18.64 4.20 28.45
CA ALA A 835 -18.67 4.34 29.90
C ALA A 835 -19.23 5.71 30.32
N ARG A 836 -18.75 6.78 29.67
CA ARG A 836 -19.16 8.17 29.94
C ARG A 836 -20.63 8.42 29.61
N ILE A 837 -21.11 7.92 28.46
CA ILE A 837 -22.43 8.26 27.89
C ILE A 837 -23.50 7.27 28.35
N TYR A 838 -23.23 5.97 28.30
CA TYR A 838 -24.23 4.93 28.59
C TYR A 838 -24.04 4.23 29.95
N GLY A 839 -23.09 4.71 30.77
CA GLY A 839 -22.82 4.16 32.09
C GLY A 839 -22.28 2.73 32.08
N LEU A 840 -21.77 2.22 30.95
CA LEU A 840 -21.21 0.88 30.87
C LEU A 840 -19.94 0.74 31.71
N ASN A 841 -19.69 -0.45 32.22
CA ASN A 841 -18.54 -0.77 33.06
C ASN A 841 -17.33 -1.18 32.19
N THR A 842 -16.98 -0.36 31.20
CA THR A 842 -15.92 -0.62 30.21
C THR A 842 -14.58 -0.05 30.63
N ILE A 843 -13.50 -0.78 30.34
CA ILE A 843 -12.09 -0.44 30.65
C ILE A 843 -11.24 -0.72 29.40
N VAL A 844 -10.23 0.12 29.14
CA VAL A 844 -9.29 -0.06 28.02
C VAL A 844 -7.89 -0.41 28.56
N PHE A 845 -7.30 -1.51 28.06
CA PHE A 845 -5.93 -1.92 28.37
C PHE A 845 -5.07 -1.81 27.11
N ARG A 846 -4.11 -0.89 27.08
CA ARG A 846 -3.14 -0.69 25.98
C ARG A 846 -1.91 -1.55 26.26
N GLN A 847 -1.84 -2.71 25.61
CA GLN A 847 -0.89 -3.76 25.97
C GLN A 847 0.41 -3.70 25.16
N SER A 848 1.54 -3.87 25.85
CA SER A 848 2.88 -3.97 25.24
C SER A 848 3.25 -5.44 24.92
N GLY A 849 4.50 -5.86 25.13
CA GLY A 849 5.02 -7.20 24.83
C GLY A 849 4.46 -8.32 25.73
N ILE A 850 3.17 -8.66 25.59
CA ILE A 850 2.55 -9.76 26.34
C ILE A 850 3.07 -11.11 25.85
N TYR A 851 3.47 -11.99 26.77
CA TYR A 851 4.00 -13.31 26.43
C TYR A 851 3.72 -14.38 27.50
N GLY A 852 3.84 -15.66 27.12
CA GLY A 852 3.69 -16.79 28.05
C GLY A 852 3.10 -18.04 27.40
N PRO A 853 2.75 -19.08 28.20
CA PRO A 853 2.15 -20.32 27.73
C PRO A 853 0.98 -20.12 26.76
N HIS A 854 0.78 -21.10 25.87
CA HIS A 854 -0.25 -21.08 24.82
C HIS A 854 -0.06 -20.02 23.72
N GLN A 855 1.03 -19.24 23.76
CA GLN A 855 1.47 -18.35 22.68
C GLN A 855 2.29 -19.16 21.65
N PHE A 856 1.78 -19.29 20.43
CA PHE A 856 2.38 -20.16 19.41
C PHE A 856 3.56 -19.54 18.65
N GLY A 857 3.69 -18.21 18.60
CA GLY A 857 4.88 -17.47 18.11
C GLY A 857 5.24 -17.65 16.63
N ILE A 858 4.80 -16.72 15.78
CA ILE A 858 5.17 -16.63 14.34
C ILE A 858 5.98 -15.34 14.11
N GLU A 859 6.75 -15.24 13.02
CA GLU A 859 7.68 -14.13 12.76
C GLU A 859 6.98 -12.76 12.74
N GLU A 860 5.68 -12.76 12.40
CA GLU A 860 4.86 -11.57 12.27
C GLU A 860 4.13 -11.21 13.58
N GLN A 861 4.08 -12.12 14.58
CA GLN A 861 3.29 -11.99 15.80
C GLN A 861 3.84 -12.78 17.01
N GLY A 862 4.28 -12.03 18.03
CA GLY A 862 4.66 -12.57 19.35
C GLY A 862 6.15 -12.88 19.47
N TRP A 863 6.98 -11.85 19.30
CA TRP A 863 8.44 -11.94 19.12
C TRP A 863 9.15 -12.87 20.11
N LEU A 864 8.86 -12.80 21.42
CA LEU A 864 9.49 -13.69 22.41
C LEU A 864 9.24 -15.18 22.13
N ALA A 865 8.02 -15.55 21.73
CA ALA A 865 7.68 -16.92 21.36
C ALA A 865 8.27 -17.30 20.00
N TRP A 866 8.32 -16.37 19.03
CA TRP A 866 9.00 -16.57 17.76
C TRP A 866 10.49 -16.89 17.95
N PHE A 867 11.26 -16.03 18.63
CA PHE A 867 12.70 -16.27 18.83
C PHE A 867 12.96 -17.52 19.69
N CYS A 868 12.11 -17.80 20.69
CA CYS A 868 12.20 -19.02 21.49
C CYS A 868 11.94 -20.29 20.66
N ASN A 869 10.93 -20.26 19.79
CA ASN A 869 10.72 -21.34 18.83
C ASN A 869 11.89 -21.47 17.85
N ALA A 870 12.35 -20.36 17.24
CA ALA A 870 13.39 -20.39 16.22
C ALA A 870 14.69 -21.05 16.74
N LEU A 871 15.02 -20.83 18.02
CA LEU A 871 16.11 -21.54 18.69
C LEU A 871 15.80 -23.02 18.90
N LEU A 872 14.65 -23.37 19.50
CA LEU A 872 14.28 -24.76 19.77
C LEU A 872 14.18 -25.61 18.48
N PHE A 873 13.68 -25.02 17.40
CA PHE A 873 13.44 -25.66 16.10
C PHE A 873 14.59 -25.52 15.07
N ASP A 874 15.74 -24.99 15.49
CA ASP A 874 16.95 -24.76 14.67
C ASP A 874 16.67 -24.06 13.34
N LYS A 875 15.99 -22.90 13.43
CA LYS A 875 15.65 -22.05 12.28
C LYS A 875 16.55 -20.81 12.24
N PRO A 876 16.98 -20.37 11.04
CA PRO A 876 17.68 -19.10 10.90
C PRO A 876 16.74 -17.93 11.23
N VAL A 877 17.31 -16.85 11.75
CA VAL A 877 16.57 -15.69 12.25
C VAL A 877 16.99 -14.41 11.52
N THR A 878 16.03 -13.64 11.01
CA THR A 878 16.31 -12.31 10.46
C THR A 878 16.12 -11.25 11.53
N ILE A 879 17.19 -10.53 11.88
CA ILE A 879 17.15 -9.33 12.71
C ILE A 879 16.97 -8.13 11.79
N PHE A 880 15.80 -7.50 11.84
CA PHE A 880 15.55 -6.25 11.14
C PHE A 880 16.14 -5.10 11.95
N GLY A 881 16.84 -4.17 11.32
CA GLY A 881 17.62 -3.15 12.03
C GLY A 881 18.90 -3.73 12.66
N ASP A 882 19.12 -3.49 13.96
CA ASP A 882 20.40 -3.74 14.66
C ASP A 882 20.30 -4.67 15.89
N GLY A 883 19.10 -5.20 16.20
CA GLY A 883 18.85 -6.05 17.36
C GLY A 883 18.80 -5.30 18.71
N LYS A 884 19.06 -3.99 18.74
CA LYS A 884 19.04 -3.18 19.95
C LYS A 884 17.63 -2.72 20.33
N GLN A 885 16.60 -3.05 19.55
CA GLN A 885 15.21 -2.63 19.81
C GLN A 885 14.72 -3.17 21.16
N VAL A 886 14.22 -2.28 22.03
CA VAL A 886 13.71 -2.64 23.35
C VAL A 886 12.19 -2.64 23.41
N ARG A 887 11.62 -3.66 24.05
CA ARG A 887 10.22 -3.66 24.52
C ARG A 887 10.18 -3.94 26.02
N ASP A 888 9.23 -3.36 26.72
CA ASP A 888 8.80 -3.91 28.00
C ASP A 888 7.93 -5.15 27.81
N VAL A 889 8.20 -6.18 28.61
CA VAL A 889 7.66 -7.53 28.41
C VAL A 889 6.86 -7.97 29.62
N LEU A 890 5.63 -8.45 29.40
CA LEU A 890 4.71 -8.82 30.48
C LEU A 890 4.30 -10.27 30.38
N TYR A 891 4.63 -11.04 31.41
CA TYR A 891 4.22 -12.43 31.51
C TYR A 891 2.70 -12.53 31.72
N VAL A 892 2.07 -13.52 31.07
CA VAL A 892 0.60 -13.57 30.94
C VAL A 892 -0.14 -13.60 32.28
N ASP A 893 0.39 -14.27 33.31
CA ASP A 893 -0.26 -14.36 34.62
C ASP A 893 -0.34 -13.01 35.35
N ASP A 894 0.61 -12.11 35.11
CA ASP A 894 0.55 -10.74 35.63
C ASP A 894 -0.53 -9.92 34.91
N LEU A 895 -0.74 -10.14 33.61
CA LEU A 895 -1.87 -9.56 32.87
C LEU A 895 -3.21 -10.14 33.36
N LEU A 896 -3.28 -11.44 33.69
CA LEU A 896 -4.47 -12.03 34.30
C LEU A 896 -4.77 -11.37 35.66
N ARG A 897 -3.73 -11.15 36.48
CA ARG A 897 -3.84 -10.46 37.78
C ARG A 897 -4.28 -9.01 37.60
N ALA A 898 -3.80 -8.31 36.56
CA ALA A 898 -4.24 -6.97 36.20
C ALA A 898 -5.74 -6.92 35.88
N PHE A 899 -6.24 -7.82 35.02
CA PHE A 899 -7.67 -7.91 34.69
C PHE A 899 -8.54 -8.15 35.93
N ASN A 900 -8.15 -9.11 36.79
CA ASN A 900 -8.90 -9.45 38.00
C ASN A 900 -8.98 -8.26 38.98
N LEU A 901 -7.87 -7.54 39.19
CA LEU A 901 -7.83 -6.37 40.07
C LEU A 901 -8.59 -5.17 39.47
N ALA A 902 -8.49 -4.94 38.16
CA ALA A 902 -9.21 -3.87 37.49
C ALA A 902 -10.74 -4.07 37.55
N PHE A 903 -11.22 -5.32 37.40
CA PHE A 903 -12.64 -5.66 37.58
C PHE A 903 -13.11 -5.55 39.03
N LYS A 904 -12.31 -5.98 40.04
CA LYS A 904 -12.65 -5.76 41.45
C LYS A 904 -12.81 -4.26 41.77
N ASN A 905 -12.02 -3.40 41.13
CA ASN A 905 -12.03 -1.95 41.32
C ASN A 905 -12.90 -1.19 40.31
N ILE A 906 -13.92 -1.83 39.71
CA ILE A 906 -14.69 -1.27 38.57
C ILE A 906 -15.28 0.12 38.80
N LYS A 907 -15.65 0.48 40.04
CA LYS A 907 -16.12 1.83 40.40
C LYS A 907 -15.13 2.94 40.00
N LYS A 908 -13.82 2.65 40.05
CA LYS A 908 -12.69 3.55 39.78
C LYS A 908 -12.09 3.34 38.38
N THR A 909 -12.08 2.10 37.88
CA THR A 909 -11.44 1.75 36.60
C THR A 909 -12.34 1.86 35.37
N ARG A 910 -13.68 1.93 35.54
CA ARG A 910 -14.60 2.19 34.42
C ARG A 910 -14.29 3.53 33.73
N GLY A 911 -14.43 3.58 32.41
CA GLY A 911 -14.15 4.77 31.60
C GLY A 911 -12.68 5.18 31.53
N ASN A 912 -11.75 4.35 32.05
CA ASN A 912 -10.32 4.62 32.00
C ASN A 912 -9.59 3.73 31.00
N ALA A 913 -8.57 4.31 30.38
CA ALA A 913 -7.49 3.58 29.74
C ALA A 913 -6.33 3.37 30.72
N TYR A 914 -5.61 2.26 30.54
CA TYR A 914 -4.40 1.89 31.28
C TYR A 914 -3.33 1.37 30.32
N ASN A 915 -2.09 1.80 30.48
CA ASN A 915 -0.93 1.23 29.78
C ASN A 915 -0.45 0.00 30.58
N ILE A 916 -0.35 -1.15 29.93
CA ILE A 916 -0.14 -2.44 30.60
C ILE A 916 0.99 -3.21 29.90
N GLY A 917 2.10 -3.35 30.62
CA GLY A 917 3.29 -4.07 30.17
C GLY A 917 4.22 -4.36 31.36
N GLY A 918 5.45 -4.79 31.08
CA GLY A 918 6.46 -5.04 32.11
C GLY A 918 6.98 -3.75 32.79
N GLY A 919 6.86 -2.63 32.08
CA GLY A 919 7.41 -1.36 32.47
C GLY A 919 8.93 -1.32 32.65
N PRO A 920 9.48 -0.28 33.30
CA PRO A 920 10.90 0.04 33.21
C PRO A 920 11.84 -1.02 33.83
N GLN A 921 11.32 -1.80 34.78
CA GLN A 921 12.07 -2.86 35.45
C GLN A 921 12.13 -4.16 34.62
N PHE A 922 11.16 -4.38 33.72
CA PHE A 922 11.00 -5.64 33.00
C PHE A 922 11.00 -5.38 31.48
N THR A 923 12.18 -5.00 31.00
CA THR A 923 12.47 -4.75 29.57
C THR A 923 13.42 -5.81 29.01
N LEU A 924 13.38 -6.02 27.70
CA LEU A 924 14.37 -6.79 26.94
C LEU A 924 14.63 -6.13 25.58
N SER A 925 15.89 -6.10 25.16
CA SER A 925 16.29 -6.04 23.75
C SER A 925 16.32 -7.42 23.10
N ILE A 926 16.48 -7.49 21.77
CA ILE A 926 16.66 -8.78 21.07
C ILE A 926 17.97 -9.44 21.54
N TRP A 927 19.05 -8.67 21.71
CA TRP A 927 20.32 -9.18 22.24
C TRP A 927 20.23 -9.72 23.67
N GLU A 928 19.47 -9.07 24.55
CA GLU A 928 19.25 -9.53 25.93
C GLU A 928 18.38 -10.81 25.96
N LEU A 929 17.35 -10.87 25.12
CA LEU A 929 16.54 -12.08 24.93
C LEU A 929 17.39 -13.25 24.41
N PHE A 930 18.28 -13.00 23.45
CA PHE A 930 19.19 -14.01 22.92
C PHE A 930 20.11 -14.54 24.03
N ALA A 931 20.76 -13.67 24.80
CA ALA A 931 21.64 -14.08 25.90
C ALA A 931 20.93 -14.95 26.96
N ILE A 932 19.64 -14.74 27.20
CA ILE A 932 18.82 -15.59 28.08
C ILE A 932 18.52 -16.94 27.40
N LEU A 933 18.02 -16.93 26.16
CA LEU A 933 17.57 -18.14 25.47
C LEU A 933 18.73 -19.07 25.07
N GLU A 934 19.85 -18.53 24.61
CA GLU A 934 21.06 -19.31 24.32
C GLU A 934 21.60 -20.02 25.58
N LYS A 935 21.54 -19.35 26.73
CA LYS A 935 21.94 -19.95 28.02
C LYS A 935 20.95 -21.02 28.50
N LEU A 936 19.67 -20.92 28.16
CA LEU A 936 18.66 -21.95 28.47
C LEU A 936 18.73 -23.16 27.52
N ALA A 937 19.16 -22.95 26.26
CA ALA A 937 19.24 -24.00 25.25
C ALA A 937 20.62 -24.64 25.07
N GLY A 938 21.68 -24.05 25.62
CA GLY A 938 23.06 -24.51 25.46
C GLY A 938 23.62 -24.33 24.04
N LYS A 939 22.95 -23.56 23.18
CA LYS A 939 23.31 -23.36 21.76
C LYS A 939 23.08 -21.92 21.31
N LYS A 940 23.80 -21.50 20.26
CA LYS A 940 23.78 -20.15 19.69
C LYS A 940 22.71 -19.98 18.61
N TYR A 941 22.23 -18.75 18.43
CA TYR A 941 21.39 -18.40 17.28
C TYR A 941 22.20 -18.38 15.97
N ASN A 942 21.58 -18.84 14.90
CA ASN A 942 21.99 -18.56 13.53
C ASN A 942 21.14 -17.39 13.02
N TYR A 943 21.73 -16.22 12.78
CA TYR A 943 20.99 -15.02 12.38
C TYR A 943 21.68 -14.21 11.28
N SER A 944 20.88 -13.41 10.58
CA SER A 944 21.31 -12.42 9.59
C SER A 944 20.63 -11.08 9.86
N PHE A 945 21.15 -10.00 9.27
CA PHE A 945 20.54 -8.67 9.36
C PHE A 945 19.72 -8.31 8.12
N SER A 946 18.73 -7.45 8.30
CA SER A 946 17.94 -6.82 7.25
C SER A 946 17.61 -5.36 7.60
N SER A 947 17.08 -4.59 6.67
CA SER A 947 16.74 -3.18 6.88
C SER A 947 15.67 -2.98 7.96
N TRP A 948 15.55 -1.75 8.48
CA TRP A 948 14.51 -1.40 9.45
C TRP A 948 13.11 -1.57 8.87
N ARG A 949 12.21 -2.17 9.64
CA ARG A 949 10.77 -2.28 9.30
C ARG A 949 10.09 -0.92 9.55
N PRO A 950 9.32 -0.36 8.60
CA PRO A 950 8.53 0.87 8.83
C PRO A 950 7.56 0.70 10.01
N GLY A 951 7.41 1.72 10.87
CA GLY A 951 6.57 1.63 12.07
C GLY A 951 7.12 0.79 13.22
N ASP A 952 8.36 0.26 13.13
CA ASP A 952 8.99 -0.43 14.25
C ASP A 952 9.80 0.52 15.14
N GLN A 953 9.38 0.63 16.39
CA GLN A 953 9.92 1.59 17.36
C GLN A 953 11.28 1.13 17.87
N LYS A 954 12.27 2.01 18.01
CA LYS A 954 13.55 1.66 18.66
C LYS A 954 13.38 1.29 20.14
N VAL A 955 12.48 1.97 20.85
CA VAL A 955 12.14 1.69 22.26
C VAL A 955 10.63 1.80 22.44
N TYR A 956 10.03 0.85 23.16
CA TYR A 956 8.75 1.05 23.82
C TYR A 956 8.78 0.47 25.24
N ILE A 957 8.44 1.28 26.24
CA ILE A 957 8.32 0.89 27.65
C ILE A 957 7.05 1.50 28.22
N SER A 958 6.15 0.71 28.79
CA SER A 958 4.95 1.22 29.47
C SER A 958 5.30 1.84 30.83
N ASP A 959 4.75 3.00 31.18
CA ASP A 959 4.60 3.35 32.60
C ASP A 959 3.30 2.74 33.12
N VAL A 960 3.41 1.95 34.19
CA VAL A 960 2.31 1.22 34.84
C VAL A 960 1.90 1.87 36.18
N SER A 961 2.44 3.04 36.51
CA SER A 961 2.19 3.77 37.75
C SER A 961 0.70 4.03 38.01
N LYS A 962 -0.07 4.34 36.96
CA LYS A 962 -1.52 4.53 37.05
C LYS A 962 -2.26 3.25 37.46
N ALA A 963 -1.90 2.09 36.90
CA ALA A 963 -2.50 0.80 37.28
C ALA A 963 -2.18 0.44 38.74
N LYS A 964 -0.98 0.80 39.23
CA LYS A 964 -0.60 0.69 40.64
C LYS A 964 -1.45 1.58 41.55
N LYS A 965 -1.60 2.87 41.18
CA LYS A 965 -2.42 3.85 41.91
C LYS A 965 -3.91 3.51 41.90
N ASP A 966 -4.41 2.96 40.80
CA ASP A 966 -5.85 2.79 40.62
C ASP A 966 -6.39 1.49 41.21
N PHE A 967 -5.70 0.37 40.98
CA PHE A 967 -6.17 -0.96 41.39
C PHE A 967 -5.07 -1.85 42.02
N GLY A 968 -3.99 -1.24 42.53
CA GLY A 968 -2.96 -1.93 43.31
C GLY A 968 -2.09 -2.88 42.49
N TRP A 969 -2.09 -2.78 41.16
CA TRP A 969 -1.36 -3.71 40.31
C TRP A 969 0.05 -3.24 39.97
N SER A 970 0.99 -4.18 39.96
CA SER A 970 2.31 -4.05 39.34
C SER A 970 2.74 -5.45 38.89
N PRO A 971 3.51 -5.58 37.80
CA PRO A 971 4.08 -6.87 37.40
C PRO A 971 5.00 -7.44 38.49
N THR A 972 5.21 -8.75 38.47
CA THR A 972 5.99 -9.50 39.49
C THR A 972 6.88 -10.58 38.89
N VAL A 973 6.54 -11.14 37.72
CA VAL A 973 7.37 -12.16 37.06
C VAL A 973 8.48 -11.49 36.26
N SER A 974 9.74 -11.81 36.58
CA SER A 974 10.89 -11.20 35.90
C SER A 974 11.02 -11.67 34.44
N PRO A 975 11.61 -10.87 33.51
CA PRO A 975 11.79 -11.28 32.12
C PRO A 975 12.49 -12.63 31.97
N LYS A 976 13.58 -12.83 32.71
CA LYS A 976 14.37 -14.07 32.77
C LYS A 976 13.55 -15.28 33.19
N GLU A 977 12.69 -15.13 34.19
CA GLU A 977 11.80 -16.18 34.68
C GLU A 977 10.66 -16.46 33.69
N GLY A 978 9.95 -15.43 33.24
CA GLY A 978 8.86 -15.58 32.26
C GLY A 978 9.35 -16.16 30.93
N VAL A 979 10.58 -15.83 30.51
CA VAL A 979 11.21 -16.40 29.30
C VAL A 979 11.59 -17.86 29.54
N LYS A 980 12.12 -18.23 30.72
CA LYS A 980 12.32 -19.63 31.11
C LYS A 980 11.00 -20.41 31.12
N ASN A 981 9.91 -19.82 31.62
CA ASN A 981 8.60 -20.46 31.69
C ASN A 981 7.98 -20.64 30.29
N LEU A 982 8.13 -19.64 29.40
CA LEU A 982 7.77 -19.76 27.99
C LEU A 982 8.60 -20.84 27.28
N TYR A 983 9.93 -20.83 27.46
CA TYR A 983 10.86 -21.81 26.89
C TYR A 983 10.52 -23.24 27.33
N ASN A 984 10.31 -23.46 28.63
CA ASN A 984 9.90 -24.74 29.18
C ASN A 984 8.56 -25.20 28.59
N TRP A 985 7.57 -24.30 28.48
CA TRP A 985 6.28 -24.62 27.88
C TRP A 985 6.42 -25.01 26.41
N ILE A 986 7.15 -24.24 25.60
CA ILE A 986 7.39 -24.54 24.17
C ILE A 986 8.14 -25.86 24.02
N SER A 987 9.19 -26.11 24.82
CA SER A 987 9.96 -27.36 24.81
C SER A 987 9.09 -28.58 25.11
N GLN A 988 8.29 -28.52 26.19
CA GLN A 988 7.35 -29.59 26.56
C GLN A 988 6.21 -29.77 25.54
N ASN A 989 5.84 -28.72 24.81
CA ASN A 989 4.73 -28.70 23.86
C ASN A 989 5.18 -28.58 22.39
N HIS A 990 6.42 -28.96 22.08
CA HIS A 990 7.02 -28.90 20.73
C HIS A 990 6.09 -29.51 19.67
N HIS A 991 5.53 -30.68 19.98
CA HIS A 991 4.56 -31.41 19.16
C HIS A 991 3.23 -30.65 18.89
N LEU A 992 2.85 -29.67 19.72
CA LEU A 992 1.71 -28.78 19.46
C LEU A 992 2.09 -27.67 18.48
N ILE A 993 3.29 -27.08 18.64
CA ILE A 993 3.81 -26.03 17.75
C ILE A 993 3.91 -26.56 16.31
N GLU A 994 4.40 -27.78 16.14
CA GLU A 994 4.45 -28.49 14.85
C GLU A 994 3.07 -28.76 14.28
N ARG A 995 2.15 -29.30 15.10
CA ARG A 995 0.77 -29.61 14.67
C ARG A 995 -0.04 -28.36 14.33
N ALA A 996 0.24 -27.23 14.98
CA ALA A 996 -0.34 -25.93 14.66
C ALA A 996 0.24 -25.33 13.37
N GLY A 997 1.28 -25.93 12.78
CA GLY A 997 1.88 -25.52 11.52
C GLY A 997 2.81 -24.32 11.61
N VAL A 998 3.25 -23.95 12.82
CA VAL A 998 4.19 -22.84 13.06
C VAL A 998 5.55 -23.17 12.44
N PHE A 999 6.03 -24.38 12.70
CA PHE A 999 7.20 -24.98 12.06
C PHE A 999 6.89 -26.40 11.63
N LYS A 1000 7.76 -26.95 10.79
CA LYS A 1000 7.83 -28.38 10.52
C LYS A 1000 9.18 -28.88 10.98
N SER A 1001 9.21 -30.15 11.41
CA SER A 1001 10.45 -30.92 11.57
C SER A 1001 11.26 -30.89 10.26
N ARG A 1002 12.51 -31.34 10.35
CA ARG A 1002 13.23 -31.77 9.13
C ARG A 1002 12.58 -33.03 8.54
#